data_AF-T0L9C1-F1
#
_entry.id   AF-T0L9C1-F1
#
_cell.length_a   1.000
_cell.length_b   1.000
_cell.length_c   1.000
_cell.angle_alpha   90.00
_cell.angle_beta   90.00
_cell.angle_gamma   90.00
#
_symmetry.space_group_name_H-M   'P 1'
#
loop_
_entity.id
_entity.type
_entity.pdbx_description
1 polymer ?
#
loop_
_entity_poly.entity_id
_entity_poly.type
_entity_poly.pdbx_seq_one_letter_code
_entity_poly.pdbx_strand_id
1 'polypeptide(L)'
;MFVRKRDGRQERVQFDKITARVSRLCYGLDMDHVDPVAITQKVISGVYGGVTTVQLDDLAAETAAYMTVTHPDYAILAARIAVSNLHKQTKKQWSSVVSDLYHYVNPKNGRLSPMIAKETYDCVMRHKEELDSAIVYDRDFNYQYFGFKTLERSYLLKLDGKIAERPQHMIMRVAVGIWGDDVERVIETYNLMSSKCFTHASPTLFNAGTPQAQLSSCFLVDMKEDSIEGIYDTLKTCAMISKMAGGIGLNVHRIRATGSYIAGTNGTSNGVTPMLRVFNNTARYVDQGGNKRPGAFAIYLEPWHADVFEFLDLRKNHGKEEVRARDLFLALWIPDLFMKRVEKNGDWTLMCPNECPGLADCYGEEFEALYEKYEREGKGRKTMKAQKLWYAILEAQTETGNPFMLYKDHANRKSNQKNLGTIRSSNLCTEIIEYSAPDEVAVCNLASLALPSFVNYNDGIYDFQKLHDVTQVVVRNLNRIIDVNHYPVPEARNSNMRHRPIGLGVQGLADAFLALRLPFESPEARELNKKIFETIYHAALTMSVQLAKEEGTYSSYEGSPVSQGILQYDMWGVKPSDLWDWDSLKDQIKQHGVRNSLLVAPMPTASTSQILGNNECFEPYTSNIYQRRVLAGEFQVVNPWLLKDLVDMGLWSDAMKNRIIAENGSVQNIPNIPAEVKALYKTVWEISQRTVVQMAADRGAFIDQSQSLNIHMKDPTMGKITSMHFAGWKLGLKTGMYYLRTQAAAAPIQFTVDQEALKIADSNISSKVLNKKRAPPPGHISSPSTNLGPRPMYAKKEEGSSQDNGIPTPSVTPPPRTAPAQKPDNMKADIEEGGSPRALPMEPADKLKIEELQTPGSKTPDAEDKAEDSKEREMDIYSEAVLACSIENPESCVMCSG
;
A
#
# COMPACT_ATOMS: atom_id res chain seq x y z
N MET A 1 -16.21 44.65 -9.48
CA MET A 1 -15.69 43.31 -9.84
C MET A 1 -16.86 42.37 -10.10
N PHE A 2 -16.77 41.54 -11.14
CA PHE A 2 -17.83 40.63 -11.58
C PHE A 2 -17.28 39.21 -11.78
N VAL A 3 -18.10 38.21 -11.47
CA VAL A 3 -17.85 36.78 -11.73
C VAL A 3 -18.71 36.29 -12.89
N ARG A 4 -18.20 35.32 -13.65
CA ARG A 4 -18.95 34.64 -14.73
C ARG A 4 -19.62 33.37 -14.21
N LYS A 5 -20.95 33.34 -14.25
CA LYS A 5 -21.77 32.18 -13.91
C LYS A 5 -21.64 31.07 -14.95
N ARG A 6 -22.05 29.86 -14.55
CA ARG A 6 -22.05 28.64 -15.39
C ARG A 6 -23.04 28.75 -16.56
N ASP A 7 -24.07 29.58 -16.43
CA ASP A 7 -24.99 29.97 -17.52
C ASP A 7 -24.45 31.13 -18.39
N GLY A 8 -23.16 31.46 -18.25
CA GLY A 8 -22.46 32.51 -18.98
C GLY A 8 -22.71 33.94 -18.48
N ARG A 9 -23.72 34.17 -17.63
CA ARG A 9 -24.10 35.52 -17.15
C ARG A 9 -23.05 36.12 -16.22
N GLN A 10 -22.95 37.44 -16.18
CA GLN A 10 -22.14 38.15 -15.18
C GLN A 10 -22.96 38.42 -13.91
N GLU A 11 -22.36 38.27 -12.74
CA GLU A 11 -22.93 38.71 -11.45
C GLU A 11 -21.87 39.50 -10.67
N ARG A 12 -22.28 40.55 -9.94
CA ARG A 12 -21.39 41.31 -9.07
C ARG A 12 -20.90 40.41 -7.93
N VAL A 13 -19.60 40.45 -7.63
CA VAL A 13 -19.06 39.74 -6.44
C VAL A 13 -19.74 40.28 -5.18
N GLN A 14 -20.31 39.38 -4.38
CA GLN A 14 -20.99 39.68 -3.12
C GLN A 14 -20.43 38.77 -2.03
N PHE A 15 -19.83 39.36 -1.00
CA PHE A 15 -19.19 38.67 0.12
C PHE A 15 -20.14 37.66 0.78
N ASP A 16 -21.35 38.10 1.09
CA ASP A 16 -22.35 37.34 1.83
C ASP A 16 -22.83 36.10 1.05
N LYS A 17 -22.86 36.16 -0.29
CA LYS A 17 -23.22 34.99 -1.13
C LYS A 17 -22.15 33.89 -1.11
N ILE A 18 -20.87 34.27 -0.99
CA ILE A 18 -19.77 33.31 -0.88
C ILE A 18 -19.77 32.73 0.54
N THR A 19 -19.80 33.58 1.56
CA THR A 19 -19.85 33.19 2.98
C THR A 19 -21.03 32.27 3.27
N ALA A 20 -22.25 32.63 2.84
CA ALA A 20 -23.45 31.81 3.05
C ALA A 20 -23.42 30.48 2.28
N ARG A 21 -22.64 30.37 1.20
CA ARG A 21 -22.40 29.09 0.53
C ARG A 21 -21.44 28.20 1.32
N VAL A 22 -20.32 28.74 1.79
CA VAL A 22 -19.34 28.00 2.59
C VAL A 22 -19.98 27.55 3.92
N SER A 23 -20.70 28.44 4.60
CA SER A 23 -21.42 28.15 5.86
C SER A 23 -22.42 26.99 5.73
N ARG A 24 -23.15 26.90 4.61
CA ARG A 24 -24.07 25.77 4.33
C ARG A 24 -23.38 24.41 4.20
N LEU A 25 -22.07 24.37 3.98
CA LEU A 25 -21.27 23.16 3.90
C LEU A 25 -20.58 22.81 5.23
N CYS A 26 -20.75 23.65 6.28
CA CYS A 26 -20.14 23.45 7.60
C CYS A 26 -21.01 22.62 8.57
N TYR A 27 -22.02 21.90 8.08
CA TYR A 27 -22.91 21.10 8.92
C TYR A 27 -22.14 20.02 9.70
N GLY A 28 -22.29 20.00 11.03
CA GLY A 28 -21.59 19.04 11.90
C GLY A 28 -20.06 19.15 11.88
N LEU A 29 -19.52 20.32 11.52
CA LEU A 29 -18.11 20.67 11.77
C LEU A 29 -18.02 21.51 13.05
N ASP A 30 -16.84 21.57 13.66
CA ASP A 30 -16.58 22.44 14.80
C ASP A 30 -16.54 23.92 14.37
N MET A 31 -17.60 24.67 14.71
CA MET A 31 -17.75 26.08 14.39
C MET A 31 -16.96 27.03 15.32
N ASP A 32 -16.41 26.53 16.43
CA ASP A 32 -15.52 27.34 17.29
C ASP A 32 -14.12 27.49 16.64
N HIS A 33 -13.76 26.57 15.73
CA HIS A 33 -12.48 26.54 15.01
C HIS A 33 -12.60 26.75 13.48
N VAL A 34 -13.76 26.45 12.87
CA VAL A 34 -14.00 26.59 11.42
C VAL A 34 -14.76 27.88 11.11
N ASP A 35 -14.08 28.86 10.51
CA ASP A 35 -14.65 30.14 10.10
C ASP A 35 -14.83 30.27 8.56
N PRO A 36 -16.09 30.27 8.06
CA PRO A 36 -16.42 30.58 6.66
C PRO A 36 -16.06 32.00 6.21
N VAL A 37 -15.97 32.96 7.14
CA VAL A 37 -15.68 34.37 6.87
C VAL A 37 -14.20 34.53 6.49
N ALA A 38 -13.27 33.96 7.26
CA ALA A 38 -11.83 33.93 6.96
C ALA A 38 -11.52 33.26 5.61
N ILE A 39 -12.20 32.16 5.26
CA ILE A 39 -12.09 31.56 3.92
C ILE A 39 -12.53 32.59 2.87
N THR A 40 -13.68 33.23 3.06
CA THR A 40 -14.25 34.17 2.08
C THR A 40 -13.38 35.41 1.90
N GLN A 41 -12.79 35.94 2.98
CA GLN A 41 -11.82 37.05 2.93
C GLN A 41 -10.58 36.68 2.10
N LYS A 42 -9.96 35.53 2.40
CA LYS A 42 -8.78 35.03 1.66
C LYS A 42 -9.09 34.81 0.18
N VAL A 43 -10.20 34.12 -0.13
CA VAL A 43 -10.65 33.89 -1.51
C VAL A 43 -10.81 35.20 -2.27
N ILE A 44 -11.50 36.20 -1.69
CA ILE A 44 -11.75 37.48 -2.38
C ILE A 44 -10.44 38.25 -2.67
N SER A 45 -9.41 38.11 -1.84
CA SER A 45 -8.09 38.73 -2.11
C SER A 45 -7.39 38.16 -3.36
N GLY A 46 -7.67 36.91 -3.73
CA GLY A 46 -7.15 36.26 -4.94
C GLY A 46 -8.05 36.36 -6.17
N VAL A 47 -9.20 37.05 -6.09
CA VAL A 47 -10.20 37.09 -7.17
C VAL A 47 -9.99 38.29 -8.10
N TYR A 48 -9.90 38.00 -9.40
CA TYR A 48 -9.77 38.99 -10.48
C TYR A 48 -11.07 39.19 -11.28
N GLY A 49 -11.16 40.28 -12.04
CA GLY A 49 -12.33 40.59 -12.85
C GLY A 49 -12.53 39.56 -13.98
N GLY A 50 -13.72 38.94 -14.02
CA GLY A 50 -14.08 37.96 -15.06
C GLY A 50 -13.87 36.50 -14.68
N VAL A 51 -13.33 36.20 -13.48
CA VAL A 51 -13.16 34.82 -12.99
C VAL A 51 -14.49 34.04 -13.02
N THR A 52 -14.43 32.73 -13.31
CA THR A 52 -15.63 31.89 -13.33
C THR A 52 -16.06 31.45 -11.93
N THR A 53 -17.35 31.19 -11.77
CA THR A 53 -17.95 30.53 -10.59
C THR A 53 -17.59 29.04 -10.43
N VAL A 54 -16.68 28.52 -11.26
CA VAL A 54 -16.02 27.22 -11.06
C VAL A 54 -14.68 27.47 -10.38
N GLN A 55 -13.80 28.27 -10.98
CA GLN A 55 -12.51 28.68 -10.40
C GLN A 55 -12.66 29.30 -8.99
N LEU A 56 -13.73 30.07 -8.75
CA LEU A 56 -14.05 30.62 -7.42
C LEU A 56 -14.34 29.53 -6.38
N ASP A 57 -14.98 28.42 -6.78
CA ASP A 57 -15.26 27.30 -5.89
C ASP A 57 -14.01 26.46 -5.65
N ASP A 58 -13.17 26.28 -6.68
CA ASP A 58 -11.90 25.56 -6.56
C ASP A 58 -10.89 26.31 -5.68
N LEU A 59 -10.74 27.63 -5.87
CA LEU A 59 -9.95 28.50 -5.00
C LEU A 59 -10.46 28.48 -3.54
N ALA A 60 -11.77 28.38 -3.32
CA ALA A 60 -12.34 28.25 -1.98
C ALA A 60 -12.06 26.88 -1.35
N ALA A 61 -12.07 25.80 -2.14
CA ALA A 61 -11.67 24.47 -1.68
C ALA A 61 -10.18 24.41 -1.34
N GLU A 62 -9.31 25.00 -2.18
CA GLU A 62 -7.87 25.09 -1.96
C GLU A 62 -7.54 25.96 -0.73
N THR A 63 -8.19 27.12 -0.59
CA THR A 63 -8.05 27.99 0.60
C THR A 63 -8.43 27.25 1.89
N ALA A 64 -9.54 26.51 1.87
CA ALA A 64 -9.93 25.67 3.00
C ALA A 64 -8.90 24.55 3.24
N ALA A 65 -8.39 23.89 2.19
CA ALA A 65 -7.39 22.84 2.33
C ALA A 65 -6.07 23.36 2.95
N TYR A 66 -5.63 24.57 2.61
CA TYR A 66 -4.49 25.23 3.28
C TYR A 66 -4.75 25.52 4.77
N MET A 67 -6.02 25.67 5.20
CA MET A 67 -6.40 25.86 6.60
C MET A 67 -6.53 24.56 7.41
N THR A 68 -6.26 23.39 6.82
CA THR A 68 -6.19 22.09 7.53
C THR A 68 -5.19 22.11 8.69
N VAL A 69 -4.13 22.91 8.61
CA VAL A 69 -3.15 23.08 9.71
C VAL A 69 -3.72 23.82 10.93
N THR A 70 -4.89 24.45 10.81
CA THR A 70 -5.59 25.11 11.92
C THR A 70 -6.55 24.14 12.61
N HIS A 71 -7.36 23.41 11.85
CA HIS A 71 -8.32 22.42 12.36
C HIS A 71 -8.61 21.35 11.29
N PRO A 72 -8.74 20.04 11.62
CA PRO A 72 -8.88 18.99 10.60
C PRO A 72 -10.19 19.08 9.82
N ASP A 73 -11.23 19.66 10.40
CA ASP A 73 -12.53 19.84 9.72
C ASP A 73 -12.44 20.78 8.50
N TYR A 74 -11.40 21.63 8.39
CA TYR A 74 -11.14 22.39 7.17
C TYR A 74 -10.86 21.48 5.96
N ALA A 75 -10.25 20.30 6.16
CA ALA A 75 -10.06 19.31 5.08
C ALA A 75 -11.37 18.65 4.64
N ILE A 76 -12.35 18.55 5.56
CA ILE A 76 -13.71 18.07 5.27
C ILE A 76 -14.49 19.18 4.54
N LEU A 77 -14.40 20.43 4.99
CA LEU A 77 -15.02 21.57 4.33
C LEU A 77 -14.47 21.78 2.91
N ALA A 78 -13.14 21.70 2.73
CA ALA A 78 -12.49 21.74 1.43
C ALA A 78 -13.03 20.66 0.47
N ALA A 79 -13.17 19.41 0.96
CA ALA A 79 -13.76 18.33 0.20
C ALA A 79 -15.23 18.62 -0.16
N ARG A 80 -16.03 19.09 0.80
CA ARG A 80 -17.45 19.43 0.58
C ARG A 80 -17.62 20.56 -0.45
N ILE A 81 -16.73 21.57 -0.46
CA ILE A 81 -16.73 22.62 -1.49
C ILE A 81 -16.42 22.02 -2.87
N ALA A 82 -15.37 21.20 -2.99
CA ALA A 82 -14.98 20.55 -4.25
C ALA A 82 -16.05 19.58 -4.79
N VAL A 83 -16.65 18.76 -3.92
CA VAL A 83 -17.77 17.87 -4.27
C VAL A 83 -19.00 18.68 -4.68
N SER A 84 -19.32 19.77 -3.97
CA SER A 84 -20.40 20.69 -4.33
C SER A 84 -20.13 21.41 -5.67
N ASN A 85 -18.86 21.65 -6.02
CA ASN A 85 -18.46 22.14 -7.34
C ASN A 85 -18.75 21.08 -8.42
N LEU A 86 -18.25 19.85 -8.25
CA LEU A 86 -18.43 18.73 -9.19
C LEU A 86 -19.91 18.39 -9.40
N HIS A 87 -20.71 18.35 -8.33
CA HIS A 87 -22.17 18.11 -8.40
C HIS A 87 -22.93 19.14 -9.22
N LYS A 88 -22.35 20.33 -9.44
CA LYS A 88 -22.87 21.40 -10.30
C LYS A 88 -22.18 21.46 -11.67
N GLN A 89 -21.35 20.48 -12.01
CA GLN A 89 -20.76 20.29 -13.35
C GLN A 89 -21.21 18.97 -14.00
N THR A 90 -21.52 17.95 -13.18
CA THR A 90 -21.96 16.61 -13.60
C THR A 90 -23.47 16.45 -13.56
N LYS A 91 -24.04 15.66 -14.48
CA LYS A 91 -25.44 15.20 -14.39
C LYS A 91 -25.66 14.47 -13.06
N LYS A 92 -26.90 14.49 -12.53
CA LYS A 92 -27.24 13.72 -11.32
C LYS A 92 -27.50 12.25 -11.66
N GLN A 93 -28.46 11.99 -12.56
CA GLN A 93 -28.89 10.65 -12.93
C GLN A 93 -27.73 9.85 -13.55
N TRP A 94 -27.49 8.65 -13.07
CA TRP A 94 -26.34 7.83 -13.43
C TRP A 94 -26.53 7.15 -14.79
N SER A 95 -27.72 6.62 -15.06
CA SER A 95 -28.04 6.03 -16.37
C SER A 95 -27.79 7.02 -17.52
N SER A 96 -28.06 8.32 -17.34
CA SER A 96 -27.73 9.34 -18.34
C SER A 96 -26.23 9.56 -18.52
N VAL A 97 -25.42 9.47 -17.46
CA VAL A 97 -23.94 9.54 -17.56
C VAL A 97 -23.39 8.31 -18.27
N VAL A 98 -23.90 7.12 -17.96
CA VAL A 98 -23.56 5.86 -18.66
C VAL A 98 -23.91 5.95 -20.14
N SER A 99 -25.04 6.57 -20.50
CA SER A 99 -25.42 6.80 -21.89
C SER A 99 -24.49 7.78 -22.61
N ASP A 100 -24.09 8.90 -21.97
CA ASP A 100 -23.11 9.83 -22.55
C ASP A 100 -21.75 9.17 -22.80
N LEU A 101 -21.29 8.34 -21.85
CA LEU A 101 -20.01 7.63 -21.92
C LEU A 101 -20.01 6.48 -22.94
N TYR A 102 -21.15 5.83 -23.16
CA TYR A 102 -21.30 4.80 -24.19
C TYR A 102 -21.40 5.40 -25.60
N HIS A 103 -22.19 6.46 -25.78
CA HIS A 103 -22.38 7.11 -27.08
C HIS A 103 -21.28 8.14 -27.44
N TYR A 104 -20.18 8.19 -26.69
CA TYR A 104 -19.10 9.15 -26.93
C TYR A 104 -18.47 8.99 -28.32
N VAL A 105 -18.50 10.06 -29.10
CA VAL A 105 -17.81 10.18 -30.39
C VAL A 105 -16.61 11.10 -30.20
N ASN A 106 -15.41 10.63 -30.54
CA ASN A 106 -14.19 11.39 -30.38
C ASN A 106 -14.19 12.59 -31.36
N PRO A 107 -14.17 13.85 -30.87
CA PRO A 107 -14.36 15.03 -31.72
C PRO A 107 -13.20 15.29 -32.68
N LYS A 108 -12.02 14.68 -32.47
CA LYS A 108 -10.86 14.84 -33.36
C LYS A 108 -10.88 13.93 -34.59
N ASN A 109 -11.71 12.87 -34.60
CA ASN A 109 -11.74 11.89 -35.70
C ASN A 109 -13.13 11.39 -36.10
N GLY A 110 -14.20 11.82 -35.41
CA GLY A 110 -15.59 11.46 -35.72
C GLY A 110 -15.95 10.01 -35.43
N ARG A 111 -15.10 9.23 -34.74
CA ARG A 111 -15.35 7.81 -34.47
C ARG A 111 -16.01 7.59 -33.11
N LEU A 112 -17.06 6.79 -33.09
CA LEU A 112 -17.64 6.24 -31.87
C LEU A 112 -16.53 5.51 -31.08
N SER A 113 -16.33 5.92 -29.83
CA SER A 113 -15.21 5.56 -28.97
C SER A 113 -15.72 5.28 -27.55
N PRO A 114 -16.55 4.22 -27.37
CA PRO A 114 -17.31 4.01 -26.13
C PRO A 114 -16.36 3.83 -24.93
N MET A 115 -16.69 4.46 -23.80
CA MET A 115 -15.96 4.29 -22.54
C MET A 115 -16.58 3.22 -21.62
N ILE A 116 -17.79 2.75 -21.95
CA ILE A 116 -18.54 1.70 -21.25
C ILE A 116 -18.69 0.49 -22.19
N ALA A 117 -18.59 -0.73 -21.65
CA ALA A 117 -18.85 -1.96 -22.42
C ALA A 117 -20.34 -2.03 -22.81
N LYS A 118 -20.65 -2.59 -24.00
CA LYS A 118 -22.04 -2.68 -24.48
C LYS A 118 -22.92 -3.47 -23.51
N GLU A 119 -22.37 -4.53 -22.94
CA GLU A 119 -23.01 -5.44 -21.99
C GLU A 119 -23.35 -4.71 -20.68
N THR A 120 -22.45 -3.84 -20.22
CA THR A 120 -22.67 -2.96 -19.07
C THR A 120 -23.72 -1.89 -19.38
N TYR A 121 -23.66 -1.25 -20.55
CA TYR A 121 -24.68 -0.28 -20.99
C TYR A 121 -26.08 -0.93 -21.06
N ASP A 122 -26.21 -2.09 -21.71
CA ASP A 122 -27.47 -2.82 -21.85
C ASP A 122 -28.01 -3.31 -20.49
N CYS A 123 -27.13 -3.64 -19.54
CA CYS A 123 -27.52 -3.93 -18.15
C CYS A 123 -28.07 -2.68 -17.44
N VAL A 124 -27.34 -1.57 -17.48
CA VAL A 124 -27.76 -0.31 -16.83
C VAL A 124 -29.05 0.23 -17.43
N MET A 125 -29.30 0.07 -18.73
CA MET A 125 -30.54 0.52 -19.36
C MET A 125 -31.76 -0.35 -18.99
N ARG A 126 -31.56 -1.65 -18.73
CA ARG A 126 -32.62 -2.56 -18.25
C ARG A 126 -33.04 -2.21 -16.81
N HIS A 127 -32.07 -2.08 -15.91
CA HIS A 127 -32.30 -1.88 -14.46
C HIS A 127 -32.22 -0.40 -14.02
N LYS A 128 -32.34 0.54 -14.97
CA LYS A 128 -32.02 1.96 -14.78
C LYS A 128 -32.68 2.59 -13.55
N GLU A 129 -33.94 2.23 -13.25
CA GLU A 129 -34.76 2.91 -12.23
C GLU A 129 -34.38 2.47 -10.81
N GLU A 130 -34.04 1.19 -10.64
CA GLU A 130 -33.51 0.63 -9.40
C GLU A 130 -32.07 1.10 -9.16
N LEU A 131 -31.22 1.07 -10.19
CA LEU A 131 -29.82 1.49 -10.07
C LEU A 131 -29.65 3.01 -9.90
N ASP A 132 -30.48 3.85 -10.53
CA ASP A 132 -30.48 5.30 -10.31
C ASP A 132 -31.00 5.69 -8.91
N SER A 133 -31.92 4.91 -8.33
CA SER A 133 -32.52 5.19 -7.02
C SER A 133 -31.74 4.62 -5.84
N ALA A 134 -30.96 3.55 -6.04
CA ALA A 134 -30.04 3.01 -5.04
C ALA A 134 -28.87 3.95 -4.69
N ILE A 135 -28.55 4.94 -5.53
CA ILE A 135 -27.37 5.80 -5.36
C ILE A 135 -27.61 6.93 -4.33
N VAL A 136 -26.85 6.88 -3.24
CA VAL A 136 -26.85 7.88 -2.16
C VAL A 136 -25.76 8.92 -2.42
N TYR A 137 -26.07 9.98 -3.17
CA TYR A 137 -25.13 11.05 -3.53
C TYR A 137 -24.48 11.77 -2.35
N ASP A 138 -25.11 11.79 -1.18
CA ASP A 138 -24.53 12.42 0.01
C ASP A 138 -23.27 11.69 0.52
N ARG A 139 -23.07 10.41 0.15
CA ARG A 139 -21.81 9.68 0.41
C ARG A 139 -20.60 10.29 -0.30
N ASP A 140 -20.79 11.12 -1.33
CA ASP A 140 -19.68 11.89 -1.92
C ASP A 140 -19.09 12.91 -0.94
N PHE A 141 -19.86 13.40 0.05
CA PHE A 141 -19.37 14.33 1.07
C PHE A 141 -18.55 13.68 2.18
N ASN A 142 -18.40 12.34 2.18
CA ASN A 142 -17.58 11.60 3.14
C ASN A 142 -16.10 11.51 2.72
N TYR A 143 -15.72 11.97 1.52
CA TYR A 143 -14.30 12.01 1.11
C TYR A 143 -13.54 13.17 1.77
N GLN A 144 -12.25 12.96 2.06
CA GLN A 144 -11.33 14.04 2.41
C GLN A 144 -10.80 14.71 1.12
N TYR A 145 -10.34 15.96 1.22
CA TYR A 145 -9.96 16.77 0.05
C TYR A 145 -8.94 16.07 -0.88
N PHE A 146 -7.87 15.51 -0.32
CA PHE A 146 -6.84 14.82 -1.13
C PHE A 146 -7.33 13.50 -1.73
N GLY A 147 -8.22 12.77 -1.04
CA GLY A 147 -8.85 11.56 -1.58
C GLY A 147 -9.78 11.87 -2.75
N PHE A 148 -10.58 12.93 -2.62
CA PHE A 148 -11.40 13.45 -3.72
C PHE A 148 -10.56 13.93 -4.90
N LYS A 149 -9.51 14.74 -4.67
CA LYS A 149 -8.60 15.19 -5.73
C LYS A 149 -7.84 14.04 -6.40
N THR A 150 -7.61 12.93 -5.69
CA THR A 150 -7.05 11.69 -6.27
C THR A 150 -8.04 11.04 -7.24
N LEU A 151 -9.32 10.92 -6.85
CA LEU A 151 -10.38 10.42 -7.73
C LEU A 151 -10.55 11.31 -8.98
N GLU A 152 -10.65 12.62 -8.79
CA GLU A 152 -10.76 13.63 -9.84
C GLU A 152 -9.58 13.60 -10.84
N ARG A 153 -8.35 13.34 -10.37
CA ARG A 153 -7.18 13.25 -11.26
C ARG A 153 -7.30 12.06 -12.22
N SER A 154 -7.53 10.85 -11.69
CA SER A 154 -7.26 9.60 -12.43
C SER A 154 -8.41 8.60 -12.55
N TYR A 155 -9.44 8.63 -11.68
CA TYR A 155 -10.40 7.53 -11.53
C TYR A 155 -11.79 7.82 -12.13
N LEU A 156 -12.23 9.07 -12.09
CA LEU A 156 -13.53 9.48 -12.64
C LEU A 156 -13.41 9.64 -14.17
N LEU A 157 -14.26 8.97 -14.95
CA LEU A 157 -14.24 9.05 -16.41
C LEU A 157 -14.57 10.47 -16.91
N LYS A 158 -14.01 10.83 -18.07
CA LYS A 158 -13.97 12.22 -18.58
C LYS A 158 -14.39 12.29 -20.05
N LEU A 159 -15.33 13.18 -20.36
CA LEU A 159 -15.75 13.54 -21.72
C LEU A 159 -15.08 14.86 -22.10
N ASP A 160 -14.35 14.89 -23.22
CA ASP A 160 -13.61 16.07 -23.69
C ASP A 160 -12.73 16.74 -22.60
N GLY A 161 -12.09 15.91 -21.77
CA GLY A 161 -11.26 16.33 -20.63
C GLY A 161 -12.03 16.76 -19.38
N LYS A 162 -13.35 16.96 -19.46
CA LYS A 162 -14.22 17.33 -18.33
C LYS A 162 -14.76 16.08 -17.63
N ILE A 163 -14.89 16.13 -16.31
CA ILE A 163 -15.36 15.00 -15.51
C ILE A 163 -16.84 14.73 -15.78
N ALA A 164 -17.18 13.48 -16.10
CA ALA A 164 -18.55 13.03 -16.31
C ALA A 164 -19.10 12.29 -15.07
N GLU A 165 -18.28 11.43 -14.46
CA GLU A 165 -18.66 10.64 -13.28
C GLU A 165 -18.53 11.40 -11.96
N ARG A 166 -19.46 11.15 -11.04
CA ARG A 166 -19.30 11.38 -9.60
C ARG A 166 -18.64 10.15 -8.94
N PRO A 167 -18.05 10.25 -7.74
CA PRO A 167 -17.54 9.07 -7.03
C PRO A 167 -18.58 7.95 -6.87
N GLN A 168 -19.85 8.27 -6.56
CA GLN A 168 -20.91 7.26 -6.56
C GLN A 168 -21.13 6.57 -7.93
N HIS A 169 -21.01 7.31 -9.04
CA HIS A 169 -21.18 6.77 -10.40
C HIS A 169 -20.08 5.76 -10.73
N MET A 170 -18.83 6.06 -10.36
CA MET A 170 -17.71 5.13 -10.50
C MET A 170 -17.92 3.86 -9.66
N ILE A 171 -18.37 3.98 -8.40
CA ILE A 171 -18.62 2.81 -7.54
C ILE A 171 -19.75 1.94 -8.10
N MET A 172 -20.85 2.54 -8.58
CA MET A 172 -21.94 1.76 -9.19
C MET A 172 -21.50 1.10 -10.51
N ARG A 173 -20.68 1.78 -11.33
CA ARG A 173 -20.05 1.18 -12.52
C ARG A 173 -19.17 -0.02 -12.14
N VAL A 174 -18.39 0.08 -11.06
CA VAL A 174 -17.55 -1.04 -10.59
C VAL A 174 -18.42 -2.22 -10.14
N ALA A 175 -19.49 -1.96 -9.39
CA ALA A 175 -20.42 -3.00 -8.93
C ALA A 175 -21.11 -3.73 -10.10
N VAL A 176 -21.69 -2.99 -11.06
CA VAL A 176 -22.30 -3.57 -12.28
C VAL A 176 -21.25 -4.22 -13.18
N GLY A 177 -20.01 -3.70 -13.22
CA GLY A 177 -18.90 -4.29 -13.96
C GLY A 177 -18.40 -5.64 -13.43
N ILE A 178 -18.79 -6.02 -12.21
CA ILE A 178 -18.48 -7.33 -11.59
C ILE A 178 -19.70 -8.25 -11.69
N TRP A 179 -20.88 -7.75 -11.31
CA TRP A 179 -22.09 -8.56 -11.11
C TRP A 179 -23.05 -8.59 -12.30
N GLY A 180 -23.03 -7.58 -13.17
CA GLY A 180 -23.93 -7.47 -14.30
C GLY A 180 -25.39 -7.40 -13.86
N ASP A 181 -26.19 -8.36 -14.31
CA ASP A 181 -27.63 -8.45 -14.05
C ASP A 181 -28.02 -8.88 -12.62
N ASP A 182 -27.07 -9.28 -11.77
CA ASP A 182 -27.34 -9.58 -10.36
C ASP A 182 -27.44 -8.27 -9.54
N VAL A 183 -28.60 -7.63 -9.63
CA VAL A 183 -28.87 -6.31 -9.02
C VAL A 183 -28.75 -6.35 -7.48
N GLU A 184 -29.05 -7.48 -6.83
CA GLU A 184 -28.87 -7.65 -5.38
C GLU A 184 -27.38 -7.54 -5.01
N ARG A 185 -26.50 -8.28 -5.70
CA ARG A 185 -25.04 -8.22 -5.48
C ARG A 185 -24.42 -6.89 -5.93
N VAL A 186 -24.97 -6.25 -6.95
CA VAL A 186 -24.62 -4.87 -7.33
C VAL A 186 -24.88 -3.91 -6.17
N ILE A 187 -26.08 -3.96 -5.57
CA ILE A 187 -26.49 -3.05 -4.49
C ILE A 187 -25.75 -3.36 -3.19
N GLU A 188 -25.50 -4.64 -2.85
CA GLU A 188 -24.64 -5.07 -1.74
C GLU A 188 -23.23 -4.48 -1.89
N THR A 189 -22.59 -4.70 -3.04
CA THR A 189 -21.23 -4.20 -3.35
C THR A 189 -21.17 -2.67 -3.33
N TYR A 190 -22.13 -2.01 -3.99
CA TYR A 190 -22.21 -0.54 -4.03
C TYR A 190 -22.33 0.04 -2.61
N ASN A 191 -23.19 -0.51 -1.76
CA ASN A 191 -23.39 0.00 -0.40
C ASN A 191 -22.14 -0.15 0.47
N LEU A 192 -21.47 -1.30 0.43
CA LEU A 192 -20.26 -1.54 1.23
C LEU A 192 -19.07 -0.70 0.75
N MET A 193 -18.88 -0.54 -0.57
CA MET A 193 -17.82 0.32 -1.12
C MET A 193 -18.07 1.81 -0.86
N SER A 194 -19.30 2.29 -1.11
CA SER A 194 -19.63 3.72 -0.88
C SER A 194 -19.73 4.09 0.60
N SER A 195 -19.97 3.11 1.48
CA SER A 195 -19.83 3.26 2.94
C SER A 195 -18.40 2.97 3.44
N LYS A 196 -17.41 2.91 2.54
CA LYS A 196 -15.98 2.72 2.81
C LYS A 196 -15.63 1.52 3.71
N CYS A 197 -16.36 0.41 3.62
CA CYS A 197 -16.01 -0.83 4.35
C CYS A 197 -14.83 -1.56 3.68
N PHE A 198 -14.73 -1.47 2.35
CA PHE A 198 -13.59 -1.94 1.56
C PHE A 198 -13.45 -1.13 0.26
N THR A 199 -12.37 -1.37 -0.49
CA THR A 199 -12.26 -0.95 -1.89
C THR A 199 -11.45 -1.96 -2.72
N HIS A 200 -11.86 -2.18 -3.97
CA HIS A 200 -11.07 -2.93 -4.95
C HIS A 200 -9.80 -2.15 -5.36
N ALA A 201 -8.82 -2.85 -5.92
CA ALA A 201 -7.59 -2.23 -6.39
C ALA A 201 -7.80 -1.32 -7.62
N SER A 202 -6.82 -0.45 -7.88
CA SER A 202 -6.92 0.62 -8.89
C SER A 202 -7.33 0.15 -10.30
N PRO A 203 -6.81 -0.95 -10.89
CA PRO A 203 -7.24 -1.40 -12.21
C PRO A 203 -8.72 -1.77 -12.25
N THR A 204 -9.26 -2.39 -11.19
CA THR A 204 -10.70 -2.66 -11.07
C THR A 204 -11.51 -1.36 -11.09
N LEU A 205 -11.09 -0.34 -10.34
CA LEU A 205 -11.76 0.96 -10.28
C LEU A 205 -11.71 1.72 -11.64
N PHE A 206 -10.58 1.64 -12.34
CA PHE A 206 -10.42 2.22 -13.67
C PHE A 206 -11.27 1.50 -14.74
N ASN A 207 -11.22 0.17 -14.78
CA ASN A 207 -11.56 -0.60 -15.98
C ASN A 207 -12.86 -1.43 -15.85
N ALA A 208 -13.41 -1.63 -14.64
CA ALA A 208 -14.69 -2.35 -14.49
C ALA A 208 -15.81 -1.59 -15.23
N GLY A 209 -16.63 -2.34 -15.98
CA GLY A 209 -17.68 -1.82 -16.84
C GLY A 209 -17.20 -1.14 -18.14
N THR A 210 -15.90 -1.18 -18.46
CA THR A 210 -15.33 -0.59 -19.70
C THR A 210 -15.04 -1.66 -20.77
N PRO A 211 -14.91 -1.31 -22.07
CA PRO A 211 -14.78 -2.30 -23.15
C PRO A 211 -13.56 -3.23 -23.09
N GLN A 212 -12.55 -2.90 -22.29
CA GLN A 212 -11.37 -3.76 -22.04
C GLN A 212 -11.14 -3.83 -20.53
N ALA A 213 -12.07 -4.52 -19.85
CA ALA A 213 -12.13 -4.69 -18.40
C ALA A 213 -10.97 -5.57 -17.85
N GLN A 214 -9.73 -5.08 -17.90
CA GLN A 214 -8.59 -5.66 -17.22
C GLN A 214 -8.60 -5.19 -15.76
N LEU A 215 -8.84 -6.11 -14.81
CA LEU A 215 -9.16 -5.80 -13.41
C LEU A 215 -8.06 -6.25 -12.42
N SER A 216 -7.28 -7.27 -12.79
CA SER A 216 -6.17 -7.81 -11.98
C SER A 216 -5.00 -6.81 -11.88
N SER A 217 -4.24 -6.85 -10.78
CA SER A 217 -3.24 -5.79 -10.50
C SER A 217 -1.78 -6.18 -10.72
N CYS A 218 -1.46 -7.46 -10.59
CA CYS A 218 -0.10 -7.99 -10.68
C CYS A 218 -0.06 -9.31 -11.42
N PHE A 219 1.07 -9.55 -12.09
CA PHE A 219 1.35 -10.74 -12.87
C PHE A 219 2.71 -11.33 -12.47
N LEU A 220 2.83 -12.66 -12.36
CA LEU A 220 4.10 -13.35 -12.13
C LEU A 220 4.45 -14.15 -13.39
N VAL A 221 5.61 -13.84 -13.97
CA VAL A 221 6.08 -14.41 -15.24
C VAL A 221 7.31 -15.28 -14.95
N ASP A 222 7.26 -16.55 -15.37
CA ASP A 222 8.47 -17.36 -15.50
C ASP A 222 9.15 -17.06 -16.82
N MET A 223 10.48 -17.01 -16.82
CA MET A 223 11.25 -16.96 -18.07
C MET A 223 11.04 -18.29 -18.82
N LYS A 224 10.38 -18.25 -19.99
CA LYS A 224 9.98 -19.48 -20.71
C LYS A 224 11.14 -20.47 -20.86
N GLU A 225 12.26 -19.98 -21.43
CA GLU A 225 13.48 -20.76 -21.68
C GLU A 225 14.75 -19.90 -21.58
N ASP A 226 15.88 -20.57 -21.41
CA ASP A 226 17.23 -20.01 -21.61
C ASP A 226 17.62 -20.04 -23.11
N SER A 227 16.78 -19.40 -23.92
CA SER A 227 16.92 -19.28 -25.37
C SER A 227 16.55 -17.87 -25.82
N ILE A 228 17.08 -17.38 -26.95
CA ILE A 228 16.75 -16.04 -27.46
C ILE A 228 15.24 -15.93 -27.77
N GLU A 229 14.64 -17.02 -28.29
CA GLU A 229 13.20 -17.11 -28.54
C GLU A 229 12.40 -17.00 -27.24
N GLY A 230 12.72 -17.81 -26.22
CA GLY A 230 12.09 -17.76 -24.90
C GLY A 230 12.24 -16.40 -24.21
N ILE A 231 13.39 -15.75 -24.32
CA ILE A 231 13.64 -14.39 -23.79
C ILE A 231 12.74 -13.35 -24.48
N TYR A 232 12.65 -13.37 -25.82
CA TYR A 232 11.88 -12.37 -26.56
C TYR A 232 10.36 -12.61 -26.48
N ASP A 233 9.88 -13.84 -26.39
CA ASP A 233 8.47 -14.13 -26.09
C ASP A 233 8.10 -13.75 -24.65
N THR A 234 9.02 -13.91 -23.69
CA THR A 234 8.86 -13.42 -22.32
C THR A 234 8.81 -11.88 -22.29
N LEU A 235 9.67 -11.20 -23.07
CA LEU A 235 9.66 -9.74 -23.22
C LEU A 235 8.35 -9.21 -23.83
N LYS A 236 7.85 -9.87 -24.88
CA LYS A 236 6.55 -9.61 -25.53
C LYS A 236 5.38 -9.81 -24.56
N THR A 237 5.43 -10.85 -23.74
CA THR A 237 4.45 -11.11 -22.65
C THR A 237 4.44 -9.95 -21.65
N CYS A 238 5.62 -9.52 -21.17
CA CYS A 238 5.76 -8.37 -20.29
C CYS A 238 5.25 -7.06 -20.92
N ALA A 239 5.52 -6.82 -22.21
CA ALA A 239 5.03 -5.65 -22.93
C ALA A 239 3.49 -5.64 -23.04
N MET A 240 2.87 -6.78 -23.36
CA MET A 240 1.41 -6.92 -23.46
C MET A 240 0.70 -6.73 -22.11
N ILE A 241 1.32 -7.18 -21.01
CA ILE A 241 0.83 -6.95 -19.65
C ILE A 241 1.00 -5.48 -19.24
N SER A 242 2.17 -4.87 -19.46
CA SER A 242 2.44 -3.47 -19.10
C SER A 242 1.48 -2.51 -19.81
N LYS A 243 1.18 -2.77 -21.09
CA LYS A 243 0.21 -2.00 -21.90
C LYS A 243 -1.15 -1.85 -21.21
N MET A 244 -1.59 -2.87 -20.46
CA MET A 244 -2.87 -2.89 -19.76
C MET A 244 -2.74 -2.53 -18.26
N ALA A 245 -1.66 -1.85 -17.87
CA ALA A 245 -1.37 -1.36 -16.53
C ALA A 245 -1.06 -2.40 -15.43
N GLY A 246 -0.76 -3.65 -15.82
CA GLY A 246 -0.30 -4.69 -14.91
C GLY A 246 1.15 -4.47 -14.43
N GLY A 247 1.40 -4.60 -13.12
CA GLY A 247 2.76 -4.68 -12.57
C GLY A 247 3.30 -6.11 -12.63
N ILE A 248 4.58 -6.29 -12.94
CA ILE A 248 5.17 -7.62 -13.21
C ILE A 248 6.20 -8.00 -12.15
N GLY A 249 6.16 -9.25 -11.70
CA GLY A 249 7.32 -9.96 -11.16
C GLY A 249 7.86 -10.95 -12.19
N LEU A 250 9.15 -10.88 -12.51
CA LEU A 250 9.80 -11.73 -13.51
C LEU A 250 10.91 -12.57 -12.86
N ASN A 251 10.79 -13.90 -12.96
CA ASN A 251 11.90 -14.80 -12.64
C ASN A 251 12.96 -14.77 -13.76
N VAL A 252 14.25 -14.69 -13.41
CA VAL A 252 15.36 -14.90 -14.37
C VAL A 252 16.42 -15.92 -13.92
N HIS A 253 16.19 -16.69 -12.83
CA HIS A 253 17.16 -17.67 -12.27
C HIS A 253 17.67 -18.72 -13.28
N ARG A 254 16.89 -18.97 -14.34
CA ARG A 254 17.10 -20.02 -15.34
C ARG A 254 18.03 -19.57 -16.49
N ILE A 255 18.30 -18.27 -16.64
CA ILE A 255 19.15 -17.72 -17.73
C ILE A 255 20.64 -17.95 -17.46
N ARG A 256 21.41 -18.35 -18.47
CA ARG A 256 22.84 -18.65 -18.32
C ARG A 256 23.69 -17.40 -18.04
N ALA A 257 24.53 -17.50 -17.02
CA ALA A 257 25.41 -16.44 -16.56
C ALA A 257 26.52 -16.05 -17.56
N THR A 258 27.20 -14.94 -17.29
CA THR A 258 28.32 -14.43 -18.10
C THR A 258 29.42 -15.47 -18.31
N GLY A 259 29.96 -15.56 -19.53
CA GLY A 259 31.01 -16.53 -19.87
C GLY A 259 30.54 -17.99 -19.98
N SER A 260 29.23 -18.24 -20.02
CA SER A 260 28.65 -19.57 -20.28
C SER A 260 28.64 -19.88 -21.78
N TYR A 261 28.85 -21.13 -22.17
CA TYR A 261 28.91 -21.53 -23.58
C TYR A 261 27.56 -21.37 -24.30
N ILE A 262 27.62 -21.01 -25.59
CA ILE A 262 26.47 -20.99 -26.49
C ILE A 262 26.70 -21.99 -27.62
N ALA A 263 26.07 -23.16 -27.50
CA ALA A 263 26.00 -24.15 -28.58
C ALA A 263 25.31 -23.54 -29.82
N GLY A 264 25.77 -23.92 -31.02
CA GLY A 264 25.30 -23.36 -32.29
C GLY A 264 26.11 -22.14 -32.75
N THR A 265 26.23 -21.09 -31.95
CA THR A 265 27.05 -19.91 -32.33
C THR A 265 28.53 -20.04 -31.98
N ASN A 266 28.89 -21.02 -31.14
CA ASN A 266 30.23 -21.21 -30.58
C ASN A 266 30.75 -19.98 -29.78
N GLY A 267 29.83 -19.15 -29.30
CA GLY A 267 30.13 -17.95 -28.51
C GLY A 267 30.05 -18.19 -27.00
N THR A 268 30.18 -17.10 -26.24
CA THR A 268 29.92 -17.05 -24.79
C THR A 268 28.78 -16.08 -24.48
N SER A 269 28.05 -16.35 -23.40
CA SER A 269 26.96 -15.49 -22.92
C SER A 269 27.51 -14.21 -22.30
N ASN A 270 26.80 -13.10 -22.53
CA ASN A 270 27.05 -11.82 -21.87
C ASN A 270 26.27 -11.69 -20.54
N GLY A 271 25.64 -12.76 -20.06
CA GLY A 271 24.93 -12.83 -18.79
C GLY A 271 23.58 -12.13 -18.77
N VAL A 272 22.98 -12.02 -17.59
CA VAL A 272 21.65 -11.41 -17.39
C VAL A 272 21.66 -9.89 -17.59
N THR A 273 22.78 -9.21 -17.34
CA THR A 273 22.84 -7.73 -17.31
C THR A 273 22.43 -7.07 -18.64
N PRO A 274 22.95 -7.48 -19.82
CA PRO A 274 22.51 -6.91 -21.10
C PRO A 274 21.05 -7.27 -21.44
N MET A 275 20.59 -8.48 -21.10
CA MET A 275 19.19 -8.88 -21.27
C MET A 275 18.26 -7.95 -20.46
N LEU A 276 18.59 -7.70 -19.19
CA LEU A 276 17.79 -6.83 -18.32
C LEU A 276 17.77 -5.37 -18.80
N ARG A 277 18.79 -4.89 -19.52
CA ARG A 277 18.72 -3.57 -20.17
C ARG A 277 17.68 -3.51 -21.30
N VAL A 278 17.39 -4.62 -21.99
CA VAL A 278 16.27 -4.70 -22.94
C VAL A 278 14.94 -4.59 -22.19
N PHE A 279 14.74 -5.36 -21.11
CA PHE A 279 13.54 -5.27 -20.27
C PHE A 279 13.35 -3.87 -19.68
N ASN A 280 14.42 -3.21 -19.25
CA ASN A 280 14.40 -1.83 -18.75
C ASN A 280 13.89 -0.85 -19.81
N ASN A 281 14.40 -0.94 -21.04
CA ASN A 281 13.98 -0.08 -22.13
C ASN A 281 12.53 -0.37 -22.56
N THR A 282 12.08 -1.62 -22.49
CA THR A 282 10.66 -1.98 -22.70
C THR A 282 9.75 -1.43 -21.60
N ALA A 283 10.17 -1.44 -20.33
CA ALA A 283 9.41 -0.84 -19.23
C ALA A 283 9.21 0.68 -19.42
N ARG A 284 10.24 1.38 -19.90
CA ARG A 284 10.17 2.81 -20.27
C ARG A 284 9.32 3.08 -21.51
N TYR A 285 9.39 2.21 -22.52
CA TYR A 285 8.69 2.39 -23.78
C TYR A 285 7.17 2.14 -23.64
N VAL A 286 6.77 1.16 -22.83
CA VAL A 286 5.36 0.80 -22.60
C VAL A 286 4.82 1.49 -21.33
N ASP A 287 4.96 2.81 -21.29
CA ASP A 287 4.32 3.68 -20.28
C ASP A 287 2.80 3.77 -20.53
N GLN A 288 2.01 3.80 -19.47
CA GLN A 288 0.66 3.26 -19.46
C GLN A 288 -0.38 4.33 -19.82
N GLY A 289 -0.63 4.46 -21.12
CA GLY A 289 -1.76 5.25 -21.65
C GLY A 289 -1.65 6.76 -21.37
N GLY A 290 -0.44 7.32 -21.48
CA GLY A 290 -0.16 8.72 -21.16
C GLY A 290 0.16 8.92 -19.68
N ASN A 291 1.14 8.16 -19.17
CA ASN A 291 1.73 8.31 -17.83
C ASN A 291 0.71 8.21 -16.67
N LYS A 292 -0.36 7.40 -16.84
CA LYS A 292 -1.28 7.08 -15.72
C LYS A 292 -0.57 6.25 -14.63
N ARG A 293 0.43 5.46 -15.04
CA ARG A 293 1.41 4.71 -14.24
C ARG A 293 2.61 4.44 -15.15
N PRO A 294 3.86 4.60 -14.72
CA PRO A 294 5.01 4.04 -15.43
C PRO A 294 4.95 2.50 -15.49
N GLY A 295 5.54 1.91 -16.53
CA GLY A 295 5.81 0.46 -16.57
C GLY A 295 6.79 0.06 -15.46
N ALA A 296 6.46 -0.98 -14.69
CA ALA A 296 7.22 -1.36 -13.49
C ALA A 296 7.32 -2.87 -13.36
N PHE A 297 8.55 -3.41 -13.48
CA PHE A 297 8.86 -4.83 -13.33
C PHE A 297 9.82 -5.02 -12.14
N ALA A 298 9.58 -6.02 -11.30
CA ALA A 298 10.55 -6.53 -10.33
C ALA A 298 11.21 -7.79 -10.86
N ILE A 299 12.54 -7.80 -10.92
CA ILE A 299 13.34 -8.92 -11.37
C ILE A 299 13.78 -9.75 -10.17
N TYR A 300 13.56 -11.05 -10.23
CA TYR A 300 13.92 -12.01 -9.18
C TYR A 300 15.16 -12.82 -9.58
N LEU A 301 16.15 -12.85 -8.68
CA LEU A 301 17.37 -13.67 -8.83
C LEU A 301 17.68 -14.47 -7.54
N GLU A 302 18.05 -15.74 -7.63
CA GLU A 302 18.57 -16.50 -6.49
C GLU A 302 20.05 -16.18 -6.22
N PRO A 303 20.49 -16.08 -4.94
CA PRO A 303 21.83 -15.60 -4.60
C PRO A 303 22.99 -16.55 -4.97
N TRP A 304 22.72 -17.74 -5.52
CA TRP A 304 23.75 -18.63 -6.08
C TRP A 304 24.09 -18.29 -7.54
N HIS A 305 23.30 -17.46 -8.22
CA HIS A 305 23.53 -17.17 -9.64
C HIS A 305 24.85 -16.43 -9.86
N ALA A 306 25.64 -16.81 -10.87
CA ALA A 306 26.99 -16.28 -11.04
C ALA A 306 27.09 -14.77 -11.40
N ASP A 307 26.04 -14.18 -11.97
CA ASP A 307 25.94 -12.72 -12.22
C ASP A 307 25.37 -11.92 -11.02
N VAL A 308 25.26 -12.50 -9.82
CA VAL A 308 24.55 -11.87 -8.68
C VAL A 308 25.17 -10.54 -8.21
N PHE A 309 26.50 -10.35 -8.35
CA PHE A 309 27.14 -9.08 -7.96
C PHE A 309 26.79 -7.96 -8.94
N GLU A 310 26.86 -8.26 -10.23
CA GLU A 310 26.51 -7.37 -11.32
C GLU A 310 25.01 -7.01 -11.28
N PHE A 311 24.16 -7.97 -10.89
CA PHE A 311 22.72 -7.74 -10.65
C PHE A 311 22.44 -6.75 -9.52
N LEU A 312 23.14 -6.87 -8.37
CA LEU A 312 22.99 -5.94 -7.23
C LEU A 312 23.32 -4.49 -7.60
N ASP A 313 24.29 -4.30 -8.50
CA ASP A 313 24.74 -2.99 -8.95
C ASP A 313 23.80 -2.30 -9.97
N LEU A 314 22.84 -3.02 -10.59
CA LEU A 314 22.01 -2.49 -11.69
C LEU A 314 21.24 -1.20 -11.37
N ARG A 315 20.86 -0.99 -10.11
CA ARG A 315 20.13 0.20 -9.63
C ARG A 315 21.03 1.30 -9.04
N LYS A 316 22.33 1.08 -8.86
CA LYS A 316 23.22 2.09 -8.25
C LYS A 316 23.31 3.35 -9.10
N ASN A 317 23.38 4.50 -8.45
CA ASN A 317 23.45 5.79 -9.15
C ASN A 317 24.81 6.00 -9.83
N HIS A 318 25.90 5.56 -9.21
CA HIS A 318 27.25 5.61 -9.76
C HIS A 318 27.59 4.37 -10.62
N GLY A 319 28.69 4.45 -11.36
CA GLY A 319 29.19 3.40 -12.26
C GLY A 319 28.91 3.66 -13.73
N LYS A 320 29.07 2.63 -14.56
CA LYS A 320 28.93 2.70 -16.03
C LYS A 320 27.49 2.46 -16.48
N GLU A 321 26.95 3.34 -17.33
CA GLU A 321 25.56 3.25 -17.84
C GLU A 321 25.30 1.99 -18.68
N GLU A 322 26.33 1.39 -19.28
CA GLU A 322 26.19 0.17 -20.07
C GLU A 322 25.78 -1.06 -19.24
N VAL A 323 25.87 -0.96 -17.91
CA VAL A 323 25.52 -1.99 -16.91
C VAL A 323 24.57 -1.44 -15.84
N ARG A 324 23.63 -0.56 -16.24
CA ARG A 324 22.57 -0.02 -15.37
C ARG A 324 21.17 -0.25 -15.95
N ALA A 325 20.21 -0.47 -15.05
CA ALA A 325 18.79 -0.71 -15.33
C ALA A 325 17.94 -0.14 -14.19
N ARG A 326 17.91 1.20 -14.07
CA ARG A 326 17.33 1.91 -12.91
C ARG A 326 15.79 2.00 -12.93
N ASP A 327 15.15 1.63 -14.04
CA ASP A 327 13.69 1.57 -14.17
C ASP A 327 13.14 0.19 -13.73
N LEU A 328 14.00 -0.82 -13.61
CA LEU A 328 13.68 -2.14 -13.05
C LEU A 328 13.89 -2.19 -11.54
N PHE A 329 12.98 -2.82 -10.81
CA PHE A 329 13.17 -3.17 -9.41
C PHE A 329 13.90 -4.51 -9.27
N LEU A 330 14.63 -4.71 -8.18
CA LEU A 330 15.43 -5.90 -7.94
C LEU A 330 14.95 -6.62 -6.68
N ALA A 331 14.88 -7.94 -6.72
CA ALA A 331 14.49 -8.81 -5.62
C ALA A 331 15.39 -10.06 -5.57
N LEU A 332 15.71 -10.51 -4.37
CA LEU A 332 16.40 -11.78 -4.14
C LEU A 332 15.42 -12.85 -3.68
N TRP A 333 15.53 -14.03 -4.29
CA TRP A 333 14.78 -15.24 -3.94
C TRP A 333 15.71 -16.17 -3.17
N ILE A 334 15.67 -16.12 -1.84
CA ILE A 334 16.77 -16.58 -0.98
C ILE A 334 16.46 -17.96 -0.40
N PRO A 335 17.25 -19.01 -0.70
CA PRO A 335 17.16 -20.30 0.00
C PRO A 335 17.75 -20.19 1.42
N ASP A 336 17.22 -20.98 2.35
CA ASP A 336 17.69 -21.06 3.74
C ASP A 336 19.17 -21.39 3.82
N LEU A 337 19.71 -22.17 2.88
CA LEU A 337 21.14 -22.50 2.82
C LEU A 337 22.02 -21.26 2.78
N PHE A 338 21.63 -20.21 2.04
CA PHE A 338 22.41 -18.98 2.01
C PHE A 338 22.44 -18.32 3.39
N MET A 339 21.27 -18.19 4.05
CA MET A 339 21.18 -17.63 5.40
C MET A 339 21.96 -18.46 6.43
N LYS A 340 21.85 -19.80 6.37
CA LYS A 340 22.62 -20.76 7.18
C LYS A 340 24.14 -20.60 6.96
N ARG A 341 24.61 -20.45 5.73
CA ARG A 341 26.04 -20.27 5.39
C ARG A 341 26.53 -18.87 5.81
N VAL A 342 25.74 -17.81 5.66
CA VAL A 342 26.06 -16.45 6.15
C VAL A 342 26.22 -16.43 7.67
N GLU A 343 25.27 -17.00 8.42
CA GLU A 343 25.32 -17.07 9.89
C GLU A 343 26.55 -17.84 10.39
N LYS A 344 26.87 -18.98 9.78
CA LYS A 344 28.00 -19.84 10.18
C LYS A 344 29.36 -19.40 9.60
N ASN A 345 29.42 -18.27 8.88
CA ASN A 345 30.59 -17.84 8.08
C ASN A 345 31.15 -18.95 7.16
N GLY A 346 30.24 -19.75 6.63
CA GLY A 346 30.53 -20.80 5.66
C GLY A 346 30.82 -20.22 4.26
N ASP A 347 31.27 -21.09 3.38
CA ASP A 347 31.50 -20.75 1.98
C ASP A 347 30.20 -20.85 1.17
N TRP A 348 30.16 -20.10 0.07
CA TRP A 348 29.06 -20.01 -0.86
C TRP A 348 29.63 -20.05 -2.28
N THR A 349 29.06 -20.92 -3.09
CA THR A 349 29.50 -21.21 -4.45
C THR A 349 28.52 -20.63 -5.45
N LEU A 350 29.01 -19.74 -6.31
CA LEU A 350 28.26 -19.21 -7.42
C LEU A 350 28.26 -20.19 -8.59
N MET A 351 27.11 -20.35 -9.24
CA MET A 351 26.84 -21.37 -10.26
C MET A 351 26.08 -20.76 -11.46
N CYS A 352 26.20 -21.39 -12.62
CA CYS A 352 25.39 -21.09 -13.80
C CYS A 352 24.26 -22.13 -13.94
N PRO A 353 23.00 -21.75 -14.20
CA PRO A 353 21.89 -22.71 -14.34
C PRO A 353 22.05 -23.69 -15.52
N ASN A 354 22.80 -23.32 -16.57
CA ASN A 354 23.12 -24.22 -17.69
C ASN A 354 24.12 -25.35 -17.28
N GLU A 355 24.85 -25.17 -16.18
CA GLU A 355 25.85 -26.13 -15.68
C GLU A 355 25.39 -26.86 -14.41
N CYS A 356 24.55 -26.18 -13.63
CA CYS A 356 23.91 -26.64 -12.40
C CYS A 356 22.37 -26.53 -12.52
N PRO A 357 21.72 -27.27 -13.45
CA PRO A 357 20.29 -27.19 -13.68
C PRO A 357 19.46 -27.71 -12.50
N GLY A 358 18.17 -27.36 -12.47
CA GLY A 358 17.22 -27.83 -11.44
C GLY A 358 17.28 -27.08 -10.10
N LEU A 359 18.32 -26.27 -9.83
CA LEU A 359 18.40 -25.45 -8.61
C LEU A 359 17.22 -24.47 -8.44
N ALA A 360 16.70 -23.95 -9.55
CA ALA A 360 15.50 -23.09 -9.57
C ALA A 360 14.17 -23.86 -9.44
N ASP A 361 14.22 -25.21 -9.51
CA ASP A 361 13.05 -26.08 -9.62
C ASP A 361 12.81 -26.94 -8.37
N CYS A 362 13.72 -26.89 -7.39
CA CYS A 362 13.62 -27.50 -6.07
C CYS A 362 13.81 -26.47 -4.93
N TYR A 363 13.45 -26.83 -3.71
CA TYR A 363 13.57 -25.98 -2.51
C TYR A 363 13.89 -26.80 -1.25
N GLY A 364 14.29 -26.14 -0.16
CA GLY A 364 14.59 -26.78 1.12
C GLY A 364 15.67 -27.87 1.05
N GLU A 365 15.40 -29.05 1.61
CA GLU A 365 16.37 -30.15 1.73
C GLU A 365 16.80 -30.72 0.36
N GLU A 366 15.90 -30.74 -0.63
CA GLU A 366 16.22 -31.15 -1.99
C GLU A 366 17.19 -30.17 -2.65
N PHE A 367 16.94 -28.87 -2.49
CA PHE A 367 17.86 -27.82 -2.94
C PHE A 367 19.22 -27.92 -2.24
N GLU A 368 19.24 -28.12 -0.91
CA GLU A 368 20.48 -28.28 -0.14
C GLU A 368 21.29 -29.49 -0.63
N ALA A 369 20.64 -30.64 -0.86
CA ALA A 369 21.30 -31.84 -1.37
C ALA A 369 21.82 -31.68 -2.81
N LEU A 370 21.07 -31.03 -3.70
CA LEU A 370 21.47 -30.78 -5.10
C LEU A 370 22.60 -29.75 -5.20
N TYR A 371 22.52 -28.67 -4.43
CA TYR A 371 23.54 -27.62 -4.38
C TYR A 371 24.87 -28.17 -3.85
N GLU A 372 24.85 -28.88 -2.71
CA GLU A 372 26.08 -29.46 -2.14
C GLU A 372 26.64 -30.61 -3.00
N LYS A 373 25.80 -31.28 -3.80
CA LYS A 373 26.28 -32.19 -4.85
C LYS A 373 27.08 -31.43 -5.92
N TYR A 374 26.60 -30.28 -6.40
CA TYR A 374 27.33 -29.48 -7.39
C TYR A 374 28.58 -28.79 -6.82
N GLU A 375 28.61 -28.45 -5.53
CA GLU A 375 29.85 -28.07 -4.84
C GLU A 375 30.88 -29.22 -4.84
N ARG A 376 30.46 -30.45 -4.47
CA ARG A 376 31.32 -31.65 -4.49
C ARG A 376 31.77 -32.08 -5.90
N GLU A 377 30.95 -31.87 -6.92
CA GLU A 377 31.29 -32.13 -8.32
C GLU A 377 32.19 -31.05 -8.95
N GLY A 378 32.54 -29.99 -8.22
CA GLY A 378 33.42 -28.92 -8.72
C GLY A 378 32.81 -28.05 -9.82
N LYS A 379 31.48 -28.03 -9.95
CA LYS A 379 30.74 -27.27 -10.99
C LYS A 379 30.53 -25.79 -10.66
N GLY A 380 31.02 -25.35 -9.50
CA GLY A 380 31.01 -23.95 -9.10
C GLY A 380 31.87 -23.07 -10.01
N ARG A 381 31.32 -21.93 -10.46
CA ARG A 381 32.09 -20.90 -11.18
C ARG A 381 33.02 -20.13 -10.26
N LYS A 382 32.63 -19.92 -8.99
CA LYS A 382 33.37 -19.09 -8.02
C LYS A 382 32.89 -19.36 -6.60
N THR A 383 33.77 -19.85 -5.73
CA THR A 383 33.47 -20.06 -4.29
C THR A 383 34.09 -18.94 -3.45
N MET A 384 33.36 -18.46 -2.44
CA MET A 384 33.73 -17.35 -1.58
C MET A 384 32.99 -17.40 -0.24
N LYS A 385 33.44 -16.70 0.80
CA LYS A 385 32.68 -16.62 2.06
C LYS A 385 31.29 -16.03 1.82
N ALA A 386 30.25 -16.67 2.33
CA ALA A 386 28.85 -16.25 2.15
C ALA A 386 28.62 -14.80 2.61
N GLN A 387 29.29 -14.39 3.69
CA GLN A 387 29.25 -13.03 4.21
C GLN A 387 29.75 -11.97 3.20
N LYS A 388 30.63 -12.31 2.25
CA LYS A 388 31.07 -11.36 1.22
C LYS A 388 29.96 -10.99 0.24
N LEU A 389 29.06 -11.93 -0.09
CA LEU A 389 27.85 -11.61 -0.85
C LEU A 389 26.84 -10.88 0.05
N TRP A 390 26.71 -11.28 1.32
CA TRP A 390 25.86 -10.58 2.29
C TRP A 390 26.16 -9.08 2.38
N TYR A 391 27.42 -8.69 2.56
CA TYR A 391 27.79 -7.26 2.64
C TYR A 391 27.42 -6.49 1.36
N ALA A 392 27.58 -7.06 0.17
CA ALA A 392 27.18 -6.43 -1.09
C ALA A 392 25.65 -6.24 -1.19
N ILE A 393 24.85 -7.17 -0.66
CA ILE A 393 23.39 -7.04 -0.57
C ILE A 393 23.02 -5.86 0.34
N LEU A 394 23.65 -5.74 1.51
CA LEU A 394 23.38 -4.65 2.46
C LEU A 394 23.86 -3.28 1.93
N GLU A 395 24.96 -3.25 1.20
CA GLU A 395 25.49 -2.06 0.52
C GLU A 395 24.50 -1.54 -0.53
N ALA A 396 24.04 -2.41 -1.44
CA ALA A 396 23.01 -2.07 -2.42
C ALA A 396 21.72 -1.57 -1.76
N GLN A 397 21.29 -2.21 -0.65
CA GLN A 397 20.10 -1.79 0.11
C GLN A 397 20.27 -0.42 0.77
N THR A 398 21.48 -0.12 1.26
CA THR A 398 21.80 1.17 1.89
C THR A 398 21.85 2.29 0.85
N GLU A 399 22.37 2.02 -0.36
CA GLU A 399 22.42 3.00 -1.46
C GLU A 399 21.09 3.20 -2.19
N THR A 400 20.28 2.15 -2.37
CA THR A 400 19.16 2.16 -3.34
C THR A 400 17.80 1.75 -2.78
N GLY A 401 17.74 1.20 -1.55
CA GLY A 401 16.54 0.56 -1.00
C GLY A 401 16.22 -0.83 -1.58
N ASN A 402 17.02 -1.31 -2.54
CA ASN A 402 16.91 -2.61 -3.23
C ASN A 402 18.21 -3.44 -3.03
N PRO A 403 18.19 -4.77 -3.19
CA PRO A 403 17.04 -5.60 -3.57
C PRO A 403 16.06 -5.85 -2.43
N PHE A 404 14.83 -6.20 -2.81
CA PHE A 404 13.84 -6.78 -1.91
C PHE A 404 14.31 -8.17 -1.42
N MET A 405 13.83 -8.61 -0.25
CA MET A 405 14.29 -9.83 0.40
C MET A 405 13.13 -10.80 0.63
N LEU A 406 13.14 -11.93 -0.08
CA LEU A 406 12.13 -12.97 0.02
C LEU A 406 12.80 -14.33 0.23
N TYR A 407 12.23 -15.16 1.10
CA TYR A 407 12.78 -16.44 1.51
C TYR A 407 12.07 -17.58 0.78
N LYS A 408 12.75 -18.12 -0.24
CA LYS A 408 12.29 -19.16 -1.17
C LYS A 408 11.64 -20.33 -0.44
N ASP A 409 12.28 -20.82 0.61
CA ASP A 409 11.84 -22.03 1.30
C ASP A 409 10.63 -21.77 2.22
N HIS A 410 10.58 -20.60 2.89
CA HIS A 410 9.40 -20.20 3.67
C HIS A 410 8.19 -19.91 2.78
N ALA A 411 8.42 -19.40 1.57
CA ALA A 411 7.38 -19.23 0.55
C ALA A 411 6.84 -20.58 0.06
N ASN A 412 7.71 -21.50 -0.34
CA ASN A 412 7.33 -22.80 -0.92
C ASN A 412 6.74 -23.78 0.10
N ARG A 413 7.40 -24.00 1.26
CA ARG A 413 6.91 -24.94 2.29
C ARG A 413 5.48 -24.60 2.76
N LYS A 414 5.16 -23.31 2.79
CA LYS A 414 3.95 -22.69 3.38
C LYS A 414 3.06 -22.01 2.33
N SER A 415 3.00 -22.56 1.11
CA SER A 415 2.01 -22.19 0.09
C SER A 415 1.02 -23.34 -0.12
N ASN A 416 -0.26 -23.00 -0.29
CA ASN A 416 -1.27 -23.98 -0.68
C ASN A 416 -1.13 -24.42 -2.15
N GLN A 417 -0.37 -23.70 -2.97
CA GLN A 417 -0.06 -24.07 -4.36
C GLN A 417 1.16 -25.00 -4.49
N LYS A 418 1.76 -25.48 -3.40
CA LYS A 418 2.97 -26.32 -3.44
C LYS A 418 2.80 -27.70 -4.12
N ASN A 419 1.57 -28.09 -4.45
CA ASN A 419 1.26 -29.26 -5.28
C ASN A 419 1.46 -29.02 -6.79
N LEU A 420 1.64 -27.77 -7.23
CA LEU A 420 1.89 -27.41 -8.63
C LEU A 420 3.38 -27.52 -9.02
N GLY A 421 4.26 -27.39 -8.05
CA GLY A 421 5.72 -27.36 -8.22
C GLY A 421 6.36 -26.19 -7.45
N THR A 422 7.66 -25.98 -7.67
CA THR A 422 8.42 -24.91 -7.01
C THR A 422 8.02 -23.53 -7.52
N ILE A 423 7.58 -22.66 -6.61
CA ILE A 423 7.35 -21.24 -6.82
C ILE A 423 8.71 -20.54 -6.89
N ARG A 424 8.94 -19.77 -7.95
CA ARG A 424 10.25 -19.21 -8.31
C ARG A 424 10.38 -17.70 -8.06
N SER A 425 9.29 -16.99 -7.81
CA SER A 425 9.31 -15.52 -7.65
C SER A 425 8.12 -15.02 -6.82
N SER A 426 8.01 -13.70 -6.71
CA SER A 426 6.84 -12.97 -6.23
C SER A 426 6.50 -11.85 -7.23
N ASN A 427 5.46 -11.06 -6.99
CA ASN A 427 5.08 -9.93 -7.84
C ASN A 427 5.98 -8.68 -7.65
N LEU A 428 5.62 -7.59 -8.32
CA LEU A 428 6.21 -6.25 -8.17
C LEU A 428 6.26 -5.75 -6.70
N CYS A 429 5.26 -6.08 -5.89
CA CYS A 429 5.08 -5.51 -4.55
C CYS A 429 5.38 -6.49 -3.39
N THR A 430 5.89 -7.69 -3.69
CA THR A 430 6.37 -8.71 -2.73
C THR A 430 5.32 -9.36 -1.81
N GLU A 431 4.03 -9.19 -2.08
CA GLU A 431 2.93 -9.82 -1.34
C GLU A 431 2.38 -11.10 -1.98
N ILE A 432 2.63 -11.35 -3.27
CA ILE A 432 2.02 -12.47 -4.02
C ILE A 432 2.98 -13.64 -4.16
N ILE A 433 2.54 -14.84 -3.79
CA ILE A 433 3.33 -16.09 -3.80
C ILE A 433 2.53 -17.15 -4.55
N GLU A 434 2.44 -16.96 -5.87
CA GLU A 434 1.69 -17.81 -6.81
C GLU A 434 2.66 -18.57 -7.74
N TYR A 435 2.27 -19.76 -8.17
CA TYR A 435 3.03 -20.58 -9.12
C TYR A 435 3.00 -19.98 -10.53
N SER A 436 4.12 -20.10 -11.25
CA SER A 436 4.25 -19.66 -12.65
C SER A 436 5.14 -20.61 -13.45
N ALA A 437 4.81 -20.81 -14.72
CA ALA A 437 5.47 -21.69 -15.67
C ALA A 437 5.46 -21.08 -17.09
N PRO A 438 6.16 -21.66 -18.09
CA PRO A 438 6.18 -21.14 -19.46
C PRO A 438 4.81 -21.00 -20.14
N ASP A 439 3.79 -21.73 -19.67
CA ASP A 439 2.38 -21.71 -20.11
C ASP A 439 1.40 -21.11 -19.07
N GLU A 440 1.92 -20.67 -17.91
CA GLU A 440 1.14 -20.12 -16.79
C GLU A 440 1.78 -18.85 -16.21
N VAL A 441 1.19 -17.70 -16.54
CA VAL A 441 1.50 -16.42 -15.89
C VAL A 441 0.52 -16.26 -14.73
N ALA A 442 1.01 -16.20 -13.49
CA ALA A 442 0.11 -16.03 -12.34
C ALA A 442 -0.53 -14.63 -12.34
N VAL A 443 -1.70 -14.47 -11.73
CA VAL A 443 -2.54 -13.26 -11.88
C VAL A 443 -3.28 -12.93 -10.59
N CYS A 444 -2.90 -11.83 -9.96
CA CYS A 444 -3.49 -11.46 -8.68
C CYS A 444 -4.65 -10.45 -8.79
N ASN A 445 -5.75 -10.80 -8.12
CA ASN A 445 -7.02 -10.10 -8.09
C ASN A 445 -7.21 -9.49 -6.69
N LEU A 446 -7.15 -8.16 -6.58
CA LEU A 446 -6.85 -7.46 -5.33
C LEU A 446 -7.99 -6.55 -4.80
N ALA A 447 -8.21 -6.60 -3.48
CA ALA A 447 -9.06 -5.64 -2.75
C ALA A 447 -8.56 -5.45 -1.31
N SER A 448 -8.88 -4.30 -0.70
CA SER A 448 -8.42 -3.93 0.65
C SER A 448 -9.59 -3.58 1.58
N LEU A 449 -9.61 -4.19 2.76
CA LEU A 449 -10.56 -3.91 3.84
C LEU A 449 -10.14 -2.66 4.63
N ALA A 450 -11.07 -1.76 4.90
CA ALA A 450 -10.80 -0.54 5.66
C ALA A 450 -10.98 -0.77 7.16
N LEU A 451 -9.89 -1.10 7.86
CA LEU A 451 -9.93 -1.53 9.25
C LEU A 451 -10.63 -0.55 10.23
N PRO A 452 -10.58 0.78 10.05
CA PRO A 452 -11.32 1.74 10.90
C PRO A 452 -12.85 1.69 10.74
N SER A 453 -13.37 1.05 9.69
CA SER A 453 -14.82 0.90 9.43
C SER A 453 -15.48 -0.17 10.30
N PHE A 454 -14.68 -0.94 11.03
CA PHE A 454 -15.11 -2.01 11.97
C PHE A 454 -14.87 -1.63 13.44
N VAL A 455 -14.41 -0.40 13.73
CA VAL A 455 -14.36 0.13 15.10
C VAL A 455 -15.74 0.65 15.49
N ASN A 456 -16.29 0.15 16.60
CA ASN A 456 -17.47 0.72 17.22
C ASN A 456 -17.03 1.78 18.26
N TYR A 457 -17.18 3.05 17.87
CA TYR A 457 -16.76 4.22 18.67
C TYR A 457 -17.60 4.46 19.92
N ASN A 458 -18.85 3.99 19.97
CA ASN A 458 -19.71 4.15 21.14
C ASN A 458 -19.22 3.26 22.28
N ASP A 459 -18.92 2.00 21.95
CA ASP A 459 -18.50 0.99 22.93
C ASP A 459 -16.99 0.97 23.15
N GLY A 460 -16.19 1.36 22.15
CA GLY A 460 -14.72 1.33 22.20
C GLY A 460 -14.15 -0.05 21.86
N ILE A 461 -14.83 -0.82 21.00
CA ILE A 461 -14.52 -2.21 20.67
C ILE A 461 -14.35 -2.42 19.15
N TYR A 462 -13.73 -3.53 18.78
CA TYR A 462 -13.58 -3.95 17.38
C TYR A 462 -14.64 -4.99 17.01
N ASP A 463 -15.35 -4.76 15.91
CA ASP A 463 -16.45 -5.61 15.42
C ASP A 463 -15.91 -6.68 14.45
N PHE A 464 -15.50 -7.81 15.03
CA PHE A 464 -14.99 -8.95 14.27
C PHE A 464 -16.08 -9.64 13.42
N GLN A 465 -17.36 -9.59 13.81
CA GLN A 465 -18.43 -10.20 13.02
C GLN A 465 -18.65 -9.40 11.73
N LYS A 466 -18.77 -8.07 11.83
CA LYS A 466 -18.87 -7.20 10.64
C LYS A 466 -17.63 -7.30 9.74
N LEU A 467 -16.44 -7.49 10.32
CA LEU A 467 -15.22 -7.77 9.53
C LEU A 467 -15.34 -9.11 8.77
N HIS A 468 -15.84 -10.16 9.43
CA HIS A 468 -16.08 -11.46 8.80
C HIS A 468 -17.10 -11.35 7.65
N ASP A 469 -18.28 -10.82 7.93
CA ASP A 469 -19.38 -10.65 6.96
C ASP A 469 -18.95 -9.88 5.72
N VAL A 470 -18.27 -8.73 5.89
CA VAL A 470 -17.78 -7.93 4.76
C VAL A 470 -16.67 -8.66 4.01
N THR A 471 -15.78 -9.38 4.70
CA THR A 471 -14.72 -10.15 4.03
C THR A 471 -15.29 -11.23 3.11
N GLN A 472 -16.38 -11.90 3.51
CA GLN A 472 -17.08 -12.86 2.64
C GLN A 472 -17.56 -12.21 1.34
N VAL A 473 -18.18 -11.02 1.40
CA VAL A 473 -18.61 -10.29 0.19
C VAL A 473 -17.41 -9.92 -0.70
N VAL A 474 -16.29 -9.49 -0.11
CA VAL A 474 -15.08 -9.17 -0.89
C VAL A 474 -14.50 -10.41 -1.59
N VAL A 475 -14.49 -11.58 -0.93
CA VAL A 475 -14.10 -12.85 -1.58
C VAL A 475 -15.02 -13.19 -2.73
N ARG A 476 -16.34 -13.06 -2.56
CA ARG A 476 -17.33 -13.30 -3.62
C ARG A 476 -17.06 -12.41 -4.84
N ASN A 477 -16.81 -11.11 -4.61
CA ASN A 477 -16.47 -10.16 -5.65
C ASN A 477 -15.13 -10.46 -6.34
N LEU A 478 -14.10 -10.86 -5.58
CA LEU A 478 -12.79 -11.22 -6.14
C LEU A 478 -12.83 -12.54 -6.93
N ASN A 479 -13.60 -13.54 -6.49
CA ASN A 479 -13.85 -14.75 -7.28
C ASN A 479 -14.57 -14.40 -8.59
N ARG A 480 -15.59 -13.53 -8.53
CA ARG A 480 -16.33 -13.09 -9.73
C ARG A 480 -15.47 -12.29 -10.72
N ILE A 481 -14.53 -11.49 -10.22
CA ILE A 481 -13.56 -10.74 -11.04
C ILE A 481 -12.74 -11.65 -11.96
N ILE A 482 -12.41 -12.89 -11.54
CA ILE A 482 -11.66 -13.86 -12.34
C ILE A 482 -12.39 -14.15 -13.66
N ASP A 483 -13.71 -14.37 -13.62
CA ASP A 483 -14.47 -14.78 -14.81
C ASP A 483 -14.76 -13.61 -15.78
N VAL A 484 -14.87 -12.38 -15.26
CA VAL A 484 -15.17 -11.18 -16.08
C VAL A 484 -13.91 -10.42 -16.54
N ASN A 485 -12.73 -10.77 -16.03
CA ASN A 485 -11.47 -10.07 -16.36
C ASN A 485 -11.01 -10.31 -17.81
N HIS A 486 -10.64 -9.23 -18.49
CA HIS A 486 -9.96 -9.28 -19.78
C HIS A 486 -8.46 -9.57 -19.59
N TYR A 487 -8.03 -10.78 -19.94
CA TYR A 487 -6.64 -11.21 -19.80
C TYR A 487 -5.77 -10.71 -20.98
N PRO A 488 -4.61 -10.08 -20.74
CA PRO A 488 -3.76 -9.53 -21.80
C PRO A 488 -2.98 -10.60 -22.59
N VAL A 489 -2.82 -11.80 -22.03
CA VAL A 489 -2.12 -12.96 -22.62
C VAL A 489 -2.85 -14.26 -22.22
N PRO A 490 -2.84 -15.33 -23.05
CA PRO A 490 -3.59 -16.55 -22.77
C PRO A 490 -3.07 -17.33 -21.55
N GLU A 491 -1.75 -17.32 -21.30
CA GLU A 491 -1.11 -17.96 -20.13
C GLU A 491 -1.63 -17.40 -18.80
N ALA A 492 -2.00 -16.12 -18.79
CA ALA A 492 -2.60 -15.45 -17.64
C ALA A 492 -4.04 -15.92 -17.39
N ARG A 493 -4.79 -16.23 -18.46
CA ARG A 493 -6.12 -16.83 -18.34
C ARG A 493 -6.03 -18.29 -17.91
N ASN A 494 -5.03 -19.03 -18.40
CA ASN A 494 -4.79 -20.43 -18.03
C ASN A 494 -4.61 -20.57 -16.50
N SER A 495 -3.58 -19.92 -15.94
CA SER A 495 -3.27 -19.97 -14.51
C SER A 495 -4.44 -19.51 -13.62
N ASN A 496 -5.03 -18.34 -13.91
CA ASN A 496 -6.07 -17.79 -13.05
C ASN A 496 -7.38 -18.62 -13.10
N MET A 497 -7.76 -19.19 -14.26
CA MET A 497 -8.91 -20.10 -14.31
C MET A 497 -8.63 -21.46 -13.65
N ARG A 498 -7.39 -21.96 -13.68
CA ARG A 498 -6.99 -23.26 -13.11
C ARG A 498 -6.88 -23.24 -11.58
N HIS A 499 -6.38 -22.15 -11.00
CA HIS A 499 -6.07 -22.05 -9.56
C HIS A 499 -6.95 -21.02 -8.81
N ARG A 500 -7.57 -20.09 -9.53
CA ARG A 500 -8.45 -19.03 -9.01
C ARG A 500 -7.93 -18.27 -7.77
N PRO A 501 -6.65 -17.81 -7.73
CA PRO A 501 -6.12 -17.08 -6.58
C PRO A 501 -6.73 -15.67 -6.45
N ILE A 502 -6.86 -15.20 -5.22
CA ILE A 502 -7.24 -13.82 -4.89
C ILE A 502 -6.29 -13.26 -3.81
N GLY A 503 -6.28 -11.95 -3.64
CA GLY A 503 -5.50 -11.27 -2.61
C GLY A 503 -6.31 -10.24 -1.84
N LEU A 504 -6.82 -10.67 -0.67
CA LEU A 504 -7.37 -9.78 0.35
C LEU A 504 -6.23 -9.07 1.09
N GLY A 505 -6.27 -7.75 1.09
CA GLY A 505 -5.42 -6.91 1.92
C GLY A 505 -6.22 -6.07 2.91
N VAL A 506 -5.51 -5.21 3.63
CA VAL A 506 -6.08 -4.27 4.60
C VAL A 506 -5.61 -2.85 4.30
N GLN A 507 -6.19 -1.86 4.97
CA GLN A 507 -5.67 -0.50 5.06
C GLN A 507 -6.13 0.16 6.36
N GLY A 508 -5.36 1.13 6.84
CA GLY A 508 -5.66 1.85 8.08
C GLY A 508 -5.50 1.04 9.35
N LEU A 509 -4.51 0.14 9.45
CA LEU A 509 -4.23 -0.55 10.73
C LEU A 509 -3.83 0.46 11.83
N ALA A 510 -2.98 1.42 11.51
CA ALA A 510 -2.61 2.50 12.43
C ALA A 510 -3.83 3.35 12.83
N ASP A 511 -4.70 3.72 11.88
CA ASP A 511 -5.95 4.42 12.15
C ASP A 511 -6.87 3.63 13.10
N ALA A 512 -6.99 2.31 12.92
CA ALA A 512 -7.80 1.45 13.79
C ALA A 512 -7.22 1.36 15.22
N PHE A 513 -5.89 1.31 15.35
CA PHE A 513 -5.22 1.40 16.66
C PHE A 513 -5.44 2.77 17.33
N LEU A 514 -5.30 3.87 16.59
CA LEU A 514 -5.49 5.23 17.12
C LEU A 514 -6.95 5.54 17.48
N ALA A 515 -7.92 4.97 16.74
CA ALA A 515 -9.34 5.02 17.08
C ALA A 515 -9.64 4.29 18.40
N LEU A 516 -8.98 3.15 18.65
CA LEU A 516 -9.09 2.34 19.87
C LEU A 516 -8.13 2.75 21.00
N ARG A 517 -7.38 3.86 20.83
CA ARG A 517 -6.38 4.36 21.81
C ARG A 517 -5.27 3.34 22.15
N LEU A 518 -4.84 2.55 21.16
CA LEU A 518 -3.75 1.57 21.30
C LEU A 518 -2.44 2.11 20.70
N PRO A 519 -1.34 2.23 21.47
CA PRO A 519 0.00 2.44 20.91
C PRO A 519 0.39 1.28 19.98
N PHE A 520 1.06 1.55 18.86
CA PHE A 520 1.38 0.52 17.85
C PHE A 520 2.20 -0.66 18.42
N GLU A 521 3.08 -0.38 19.41
CA GLU A 521 3.93 -1.39 20.07
C GLU A 521 3.26 -2.08 21.28
N SER A 522 1.99 -1.76 21.58
CA SER A 522 1.29 -2.33 22.75
C SER A 522 0.96 -3.82 22.58
N PRO A 523 0.95 -4.61 23.67
CA PRO A 523 0.44 -5.98 23.65
C PRO A 523 -0.98 -6.09 23.06
N GLU A 524 -1.82 -5.09 23.34
CA GLU A 524 -3.20 -4.98 22.87
C GLU A 524 -3.26 -4.78 21.34
N ALA A 525 -2.44 -3.89 20.78
CA ALA A 525 -2.32 -3.71 19.33
C ALA A 525 -1.76 -4.97 18.63
N ARG A 526 -0.79 -5.65 19.26
CA ARG A 526 -0.26 -6.94 18.77
C ARG A 526 -1.31 -8.04 18.75
N GLU A 527 -2.14 -8.13 19.79
CA GLU A 527 -3.22 -9.11 19.89
C GLU A 527 -4.39 -8.80 18.93
N LEU A 528 -4.76 -7.53 18.80
CA LEU A 528 -5.74 -7.09 17.79
C LEU A 528 -5.26 -7.37 16.36
N ASN A 529 -3.97 -7.16 16.07
CA ASN A 529 -3.36 -7.54 14.80
C ASN A 529 -3.58 -9.03 14.49
N LYS A 530 -3.35 -9.96 15.44
CA LYS A 530 -3.65 -11.39 15.21
C LYS A 530 -5.13 -11.59 14.87
N LYS A 531 -6.02 -11.10 15.73
CA LYS A 531 -7.47 -11.36 15.63
C LYS A 531 -8.10 -10.77 14.36
N ILE A 532 -7.60 -9.64 13.86
CA ILE A 532 -8.00 -9.10 12.56
C ILE A 532 -7.64 -10.08 11.42
N PHE A 533 -6.39 -10.54 11.34
CA PHE A 533 -5.98 -11.43 10.25
C PHE A 533 -6.52 -12.86 10.39
N GLU A 534 -6.67 -13.38 11.61
CA GLU A 534 -7.37 -14.64 11.90
C GLU A 534 -8.83 -14.58 11.40
N THR A 535 -9.53 -13.47 11.69
CA THR A 535 -10.90 -13.23 11.20
C THR A 535 -10.99 -13.15 9.67
N ILE A 536 -10.07 -12.42 9.04
CA ILE A 536 -10.03 -12.27 7.58
C ILE A 536 -9.81 -13.64 6.91
N TYR A 537 -8.86 -14.45 7.40
CA TYR A 537 -8.58 -15.76 6.84
C TYR A 537 -9.74 -16.75 7.07
N HIS A 538 -10.34 -16.74 8.27
CA HIS A 538 -11.52 -17.56 8.59
C HIS A 538 -12.70 -17.23 7.67
N ALA A 539 -13.02 -15.95 7.50
CA ALA A 539 -14.08 -15.47 6.62
C ALA A 539 -13.81 -15.79 5.15
N ALA A 540 -12.57 -15.64 4.71
CA ALA A 540 -12.20 -15.88 3.33
C ALA A 540 -12.33 -17.37 2.95
N LEU A 541 -11.89 -18.26 3.83
CA LEU A 541 -12.12 -19.70 3.68
C LEU A 541 -13.61 -20.03 3.76
N THR A 542 -14.37 -19.46 4.70
CA THR A 542 -15.83 -19.67 4.83
C THR A 542 -16.56 -19.38 3.52
N MET A 543 -16.29 -18.24 2.88
CA MET A 543 -16.90 -17.93 1.58
C MET A 543 -16.36 -18.83 0.46
N SER A 544 -15.06 -19.15 0.45
CA SER A 544 -14.48 -20.02 -0.57
C SER A 544 -15.03 -21.45 -0.52
N VAL A 545 -15.40 -21.96 0.66
CA VAL A 545 -16.15 -23.22 0.85
C VAL A 545 -17.56 -23.14 0.28
N GLN A 546 -18.31 -22.09 0.62
CA GLN A 546 -19.68 -21.92 0.11
C GLN A 546 -19.70 -21.74 -1.42
N LEU A 547 -18.72 -21.03 -1.99
CA LEU A 547 -18.52 -20.96 -3.44
C LEU A 547 -18.13 -22.31 -4.07
N ALA A 548 -17.39 -23.17 -3.36
CA ALA A 548 -17.09 -24.52 -3.86
C ALA A 548 -18.31 -25.44 -3.85
N LYS A 549 -19.21 -25.25 -2.87
CA LYS A 549 -20.52 -25.92 -2.79
C LYS A 549 -21.50 -25.45 -3.87
N GLU A 550 -21.38 -24.21 -4.33
CA GLU A 550 -22.19 -23.62 -5.41
C GLU A 550 -21.62 -23.90 -6.82
N GLU A 551 -20.30 -23.77 -7.00
CA GLU A 551 -19.64 -23.76 -8.33
C GLU A 551 -18.61 -24.89 -8.55
N GLY A 552 -18.36 -25.76 -7.56
CA GLY A 552 -17.25 -26.72 -7.51
C GLY A 552 -15.90 -26.12 -7.07
N THR A 553 -14.92 -26.94 -6.71
CA THR A 553 -13.57 -26.47 -6.35
C THR A 553 -12.83 -25.86 -7.55
N TYR A 554 -11.66 -25.25 -7.32
CA TYR A 554 -10.73 -24.96 -8.43
C TYR A 554 -10.11 -26.23 -9.00
N SER A 555 -9.70 -26.20 -10.27
CA SER A 555 -9.28 -27.38 -11.05
C SER A 555 -8.03 -28.10 -10.55
N SER A 556 -7.22 -27.45 -9.70
CA SER A 556 -6.01 -28.02 -9.08
C SER A 556 -6.11 -28.14 -7.55
N TYR A 557 -7.33 -28.25 -7.02
CA TYR A 557 -7.59 -28.42 -5.59
C TYR A 557 -7.05 -29.75 -5.05
N GLU A 558 -7.21 -30.84 -5.77
CA GLU A 558 -6.75 -32.15 -5.33
C GLU A 558 -5.22 -32.21 -5.14
N GLY A 559 -4.80 -32.80 -4.02
CA GLY A 559 -3.40 -32.86 -3.59
C GLY A 559 -2.85 -31.57 -2.96
N SER A 560 -3.62 -30.47 -2.94
CA SER A 560 -3.23 -29.25 -2.21
C SER A 560 -3.29 -29.46 -0.69
N PRO A 561 -2.51 -28.72 0.13
CA PRO A 561 -2.60 -28.76 1.59
C PRO A 561 -4.03 -28.58 2.14
N VAL A 562 -4.84 -27.67 1.61
CA VAL A 562 -6.23 -27.51 2.08
C VAL A 562 -7.10 -28.74 1.80
N SER A 563 -6.86 -29.48 0.71
CA SER A 563 -7.53 -30.78 0.45
C SER A 563 -7.14 -31.87 1.44
N GLN A 564 -6.03 -31.67 2.18
CA GLN A 564 -5.55 -32.54 3.25
C GLN A 564 -5.94 -32.01 4.65
N GLY A 565 -6.75 -30.95 4.73
CA GLY A 565 -7.14 -30.30 5.99
C GLY A 565 -6.05 -29.41 6.62
N ILE A 566 -4.96 -29.12 5.88
CA ILE A 566 -3.83 -28.31 6.35
C ILE A 566 -4.05 -26.86 5.91
N LEU A 567 -4.38 -26.00 6.87
CA LEU A 567 -4.54 -24.56 6.67
C LEU A 567 -3.23 -23.81 6.94
N GLN A 568 -3.20 -22.50 6.66
CA GLN A 568 -1.95 -21.75 6.71
C GLN A 568 -1.28 -21.78 8.09
N TYR A 569 -2.03 -21.62 9.18
CA TYR A 569 -1.45 -21.60 10.52
C TYR A 569 -0.82 -22.95 10.92
N ASP A 570 -1.36 -24.07 10.40
CA ASP A 570 -0.77 -25.41 10.58
C ASP A 570 0.64 -25.46 9.96
N MET A 571 0.82 -24.84 8.78
CA MET A 571 2.12 -24.72 8.10
C MET A 571 3.11 -23.80 8.81
N TRP A 572 2.65 -23.00 9.78
CA TRP A 572 3.49 -22.18 10.67
C TRP A 572 3.67 -22.80 12.07
N GLY A 573 2.99 -23.92 12.39
CA GLY A 573 2.98 -24.50 13.73
C GLY A 573 2.25 -23.66 14.78
N VAL A 574 1.31 -22.82 14.36
CA VAL A 574 0.57 -21.87 15.22
C VAL A 574 -0.84 -22.42 15.50
N LYS A 575 -1.24 -22.50 16.78
CA LYS A 575 -2.65 -22.68 17.14
C LYS A 575 -3.38 -21.32 17.03
N PRO A 576 -4.52 -21.21 16.33
CA PRO A 576 -5.38 -20.03 16.36
C PRO A 576 -5.96 -19.76 17.75
N SER A 577 -6.58 -18.58 17.91
CA SER A 577 -7.40 -18.27 19.07
C SER A 577 -8.77 -18.95 19.00
N ASP A 578 -9.45 -19.03 20.15
CA ASP A 578 -10.80 -19.61 20.24
C ASP A 578 -11.90 -18.60 19.81
N LEU A 579 -11.57 -17.64 18.93
CA LEU A 579 -12.49 -16.60 18.40
C LEU A 579 -13.41 -17.15 17.29
N TRP A 580 -12.96 -18.18 16.57
CA TRP A 580 -13.66 -18.78 15.42
C TRP A 580 -13.56 -20.31 15.45
N ASP A 581 -14.62 -20.99 14.98
CA ASP A 581 -14.70 -22.46 14.95
C ASP A 581 -13.95 -23.03 13.73
N TRP A 582 -12.64 -23.15 13.90
CA TRP A 582 -11.72 -23.70 12.90
C TRP A 582 -11.94 -25.18 12.60
N ASP A 583 -12.47 -25.96 13.55
CA ASP A 583 -12.67 -27.40 13.36
C ASP A 583 -13.91 -27.66 12.50
N SER A 584 -15.03 -26.97 12.76
CA SER A 584 -16.21 -26.98 11.87
C SER A 584 -15.88 -26.47 10.46
N LEU A 585 -15.03 -25.45 10.34
CA LEU A 585 -14.55 -25.00 9.03
C LEU A 585 -13.70 -26.06 8.32
N LYS A 586 -12.80 -26.76 9.03
CA LYS A 586 -11.99 -27.86 8.47
C LYS A 586 -12.87 -29.03 8.00
N ASP A 587 -13.90 -29.41 8.74
CA ASP A 587 -14.85 -30.44 8.29
C ASP A 587 -15.69 -30.00 7.08
N GLN A 588 -16.08 -28.73 6.99
CA GLN A 588 -16.75 -28.19 5.80
C GLN A 588 -15.83 -28.13 4.57
N ILE A 589 -14.55 -27.77 4.73
CA ILE A 589 -13.52 -27.84 3.67
C ILE A 589 -13.35 -29.30 3.21
N LYS A 590 -13.32 -30.26 4.14
CA LYS A 590 -13.24 -31.69 3.83
C LYS A 590 -14.49 -32.23 3.11
N GLN A 591 -15.66 -31.62 3.30
CA GLN A 591 -16.92 -32.02 2.65
C GLN A 591 -17.14 -31.36 1.27
N HIS A 592 -16.70 -30.12 1.08
CA HIS A 592 -17.05 -29.30 -0.09
C HIS A 592 -15.83 -28.72 -0.86
N GLY A 593 -14.63 -28.77 -0.28
CA GLY A 593 -13.44 -28.11 -0.77
C GLY A 593 -13.52 -26.58 -0.72
N VAL A 594 -12.66 -25.92 -1.50
CA VAL A 594 -12.61 -24.45 -1.62
C VAL A 594 -12.50 -24.00 -3.07
N ARG A 595 -13.07 -22.83 -3.39
CA ARG A 595 -13.14 -22.28 -4.76
C ARG A 595 -11.85 -21.60 -5.21
N ASN A 596 -11.03 -21.13 -4.28
CA ASN A 596 -9.84 -20.32 -4.55
C ASN A 596 -8.61 -20.95 -3.87
N SER A 597 -7.49 -21.05 -4.59
CA SER A 597 -6.27 -21.68 -4.05
C SER A 597 -5.52 -20.84 -3.01
N LEU A 598 -5.66 -19.51 -3.09
CA LEU A 598 -5.03 -18.53 -2.22
C LEU A 598 -5.99 -17.36 -2.02
N LEU A 599 -5.97 -16.72 -0.84
CA LEU A 599 -7.01 -15.82 -0.37
C LEU A 599 -6.51 -14.47 0.15
N VAL A 600 -5.37 -14.43 0.86
CA VAL A 600 -4.98 -13.27 1.68
C VAL A 600 -3.56 -12.82 1.32
N ALA A 601 -3.45 -11.58 0.85
CA ALA A 601 -2.21 -10.93 0.43
C ALA A 601 -2.23 -9.41 0.70
N PRO A 602 -1.72 -8.94 1.86
CA PRO A 602 -1.70 -7.51 2.18
C PRO A 602 -0.70 -6.69 1.35
N MET A 603 -1.24 -6.03 0.31
CA MET A 603 -0.54 -5.19 -0.67
C MET A 603 -0.29 -3.74 -0.20
N PRO A 604 0.55 -2.94 -0.88
CA PRO A 604 0.69 -1.51 -0.59
C PRO A 604 -0.54 -0.75 -1.10
N THR A 605 -1.11 0.15 -0.28
CA THR A 605 -2.40 0.79 -0.58
C THR A 605 -2.32 2.27 -0.99
N ALA A 606 -1.13 2.83 -1.21
CA ALA A 606 -0.84 4.24 -1.53
C ALA A 606 -1.94 5.05 -2.22
N SER A 607 -2.52 4.53 -3.32
CA SER A 607 -3.64 5.20 -4.00
C SER A 607 -5.00 5.01 -3.33
N THR A 608 -5.33 3.78 -2.90
CA THR A 608 -6.66 3.41 -2.40
C THR A 608 -6.89 3.85 -0.95
N SER A 609 -5.88 3.82 -0.08
CA SER A 609 -5.99 4.36 1.28
C SER A 609 -6.02 5.90 1.28
N GLN A 610 -5.27 6.54 0.38
CA GLN A 610 -5.40 7.98 0.09
C GLN A 610 -6.83 8.36 -0.35
N ILE A 611 -7.50 7.54 -1.16
CA ILE A 611 -8.89 7.76 -1.57
C ILE A 611 -9.85 7.63 -0.38
N LEU A 612 -9.72 6.60 0.46
CA LEU A 612 -10.63 6.41 1.60
C LEU A 612 -10.34 7.40 2.76
N GLY A 613 -9.09 7.85 2.92
CA GLY A 613 -8.63 8.77 3.97
C GLY A 613 -7.86 8.09 5.13
N ASN A 614 -7.28 6.91 4.88
CA ASN A 614 -6.58 6.06 5.85
C ASN A 614 -5.06 6.02 5.62
N ASN A 615 -4.28 5.59 6.61
CA ASN A 615 -2.85 5.24 6.45
C ASN A 615 -2.66 3.98 5.59
N GLU A 616 -1.44 3.77 5.07
CA GLU A 616 -1.14 2.65 4.17
C GLU A 616 -1.16 1.29 4.88
N CYS A 617 -1.89 0.34 4.28
CA CYS A 617 -1.93 -1.08 4.62
C CYS A 617 -1.89 -1.39 6.14
N PHE A 618 -0.83 -2.07 6.59
CA PHE A 618 -0.53 -2.40 7.98
C PHE A 618 0.61 -1.54 8.58
N GLU A 619 0.99 -0.43 7.92
CA GLU A 619 2.12 0.39 8.35
C GLU A 619 1.75 1.34 9.51
N PRO A 620 2.70 1.68 10.39
CA PRO A 620 2.61 2.85 11.26
C PRO A 620 2.58 4.17 10.46
N TYR A 621 2.27 5.28 11.13
CA TYR A 621 2.46 6.60 10.52
C TYR A 621 3.95 6.89 10.32
N THR A 622 4.35 7.24 9.08
CA THR A 622 5.73 7.59 8.75
C THR A 622 6.17 8.94 9.34
N SER A 623 5.22 9.85 9.56
CA SER A 623 5.37 11.13 10.25
C SER A 623 4.02 11.65 10.73
N ASN A 624 3.98 12.45 11.81
CA ASN A 624 2.76 13.17 12.20
C ASN A 624 2.57 14.53 11.49
N ILE A 625 3.57 15.02 10.75
CA ILE A 625 3.38 16.13 9.80
C ILE A 625 4.21 15.92 8.54
N TYR A 626 3.59 16.08 7.37
CA TYR A 626 4.24 15.86 6.08
C TYR A 626 3.77 16.88 5.04
N GLN A 627 4.63 17.19 4.07
CA GLN A 627 4.24 18.00 2.90
C GLN A 627 3.63 17.08 1.83
N ARG A 628 2.49 17.48 1.26
CA ARG A 628 1.84 16.82 0.13
C ARG A 628 1.87 17.74 -1.08
N ARG A 629 2.57 17.33 -2.14
CA ARG A 629 2.56 18.01 -3.44
C ARG A 629 1.29 17.66 -4.22
N VAL A 630 0.57 18.66 -4.70
CA VAL A 630 -0.53 18.55 -5.66
C VAL A 630 -0.36 19.61 -6.76
N LEU A 631 -1.19 19.59 -7.81
CA LEU A 631 -1.10 20.56 -8.91
C LEU A 631 -1.33 22.02 -8.46
N ALA A 632 -1.99 22.24 -7.32
CA ALA A 632 -2.24 23.55 -6.70
C ALA A 632 -1.17 23.97 -5.66
N GLY A 633 -0.02 23.27 -5.60
CA GLY A 633 1.11 23.61 -4.71
C GLY A 633 1.40 22.57 -3.62
N GLU A 634 2.14 23.00 -2.60
CA GLU A 634 2.56 22.16 -1.47
C GLU A 634 1.69 22.42 -0.24
N PHE A 635 1.02 21.38 0.27
CA PHE A 635 0.17 21.48 1.45
C PHE A 635 0.84 20.79 2.63
N GLN A 636 0.98 21.48 3.77
CA GLN A 636 1.32 20.82 5.03
C GLN A 636 0.09 20.04 5.53
N VAL A 637 0.29 18.75 5.82
CA VAL A 637 -0.75 17.85 6.32
C VAL A 637 -0.32 17.30 7.67
N VAL A 638 -1.08 17.61 8.72
CA VAL A 638 -0.92 17.02 10.05
C VAL A 638 -1.70 15.71 10.13
N ASN A 639 -1.21 14.74 10.90
CA ASN A 639 -1.97 13.54 11.26
C ASN A 639 -3.30 13.98 11.93
N PRO A 640 -4.48 13.68 11.33
CA PRO A 640 -5.76 14.21 11.80
C PRO A 640 -6.12 13.68 13.19
N TRP A 641 -5.65 12.47 13.54
CA TRP A 641 -5.83 11.88 14.86
C TRP A 641 -5.05 12.65 15.94
N LEU A 642 -3.78 13.00 15.68
CA LEU A 642 -2.97 13.82 16.59
C LEU A 642 -3.54 15.24 16.69
N LEU A 643 -3.83 15.87 15.55
CA LEU A 643 -4.28 17.26 15.48
C LEU A 643 -5.55 17.45 16.33
N LYS A 644 -6.55 16.58 16.14
CA LYS A 644 -7.79 16.65 16.94
C LYS A 644 -7.54 16.45 18.44
N ASP A 645 -6.66 15.52 18.83
CA ASP A 645 -6.36 15.32 20.26
C ASP A 645 -5.68 16.58 20.87
N LEU A 646 -4.73 17.21 20.15
CA LEU A 646 -4.08 18.43 20.61
C LEU A 646 -5.04 19.62 20.67
N VAL A 647 -6.03 19.71 19.78
CA VAL A 647 -7.13 20.70 19.86
C VAL A 647 -8.04 20.40 21.06
N ASP A 648 -8.51 19.15 21.21
CA ASP A 648 -9.41 18.73 22.31
C ASP A 648 -8.81 19.06 23.70
N MET A 649 -7.48 18.94 23.85
CA MET A 649 -6.70 19.28 25.06
C MET A 649 -6.36 20.78 25.22
N GLY A 650 -6.50 21.62 24.19
CA GLY A 650 -6.07 23.02 24.19
C GLY A 650 -4.56 23.22 24.04
N LEU A 651 -3.86 22.23 23.47
CA LEU A 651 -2.41 22.25 23.22
C LEU A 651 -2.04 22.71 21.80
N TRP A 652 -2.97 22.70 20.85
CA TRP A 652 -2.67 23.11 19.46
C TRP A 652 -2.47 24.62 19.34
N SER A 653 -1.38 25.01 18.68
CA SER A 653 -0.99 26.40 18.40
C SER A 653 -0.02 26.43 17.22
N ASP A 654 0.21 27.60 16.62
CA ASP A 654 1.27 27.74 15.60
C ASP A 654 2.67 27.45 16.17
N ALA A 655 2.90 27.71 17.46
CA ALA A 655 4.14 27.33 18.14
C ALA A 655 4.27 25.80 18.27
N MET A 656 3.21 25.10 18.67
CA MET A 656 3.14 23.64 18.73
C MET A 656 3.38 23.01 17.35
N LYS A 657 2.73 23.54 16.31
CA LYS A 657 2.93 23.15 14.91
C LYS A 657 4.40 23.31 14.50
N ASN A 658 5.00 24.47 14.75
CA ASN A 658 6.39 24.75 14.39
C ASN A 658 7.38 23.86 15.17
N ARG A 659 7.09 23.54 16.44
CA ARG A 659 7.85 22.55 17.24
C ARG A 659 7.78 21.15 16.63
N ILE A 660 6.61 20.69 16.21
CA ILE A 660 6.45 19.38 15.54
C ILE A 660 7.18 19.36 14.18
N ILE A 661 7.21 20.47 13.44
CA ILE A 661 7.99 20.58 12.19
C ILE A 661 9.50 20.48 12.48
N ALA A 662 10.01 21.22 13.48
CA ALA A 662 11.42 21.17 13.91
C ALA A 662 11.85 19.75 14.33
N GLU A 663 10.97 19.04 15.05
CA GLU A 663 11.15 17.63 15.43
C GLU A 663 10.81 16.64 14.29
N ASN A 664 10.72 17.11 13.05
CA ASN A 664 10.48 16.32 11.83
C ASN A 664 9.24 15.41 11.89
N GLY A 665 8.19 15.87 12.57
CA GLY A 665 6.93 15.15 12.79
C GLY A 665 6.92 14.23 14.02
N SER A 666 7.99 14.24 14.83
CA SER A 666 7.99 13.62 16.15
C SER A 666 7.22 14.47 17.16
N VAL A 667 6.65 13.79 18.17
CA VAL A 667 6.09 14.42 19.37
C VAL A 667 6.89 14.09 20.64
N GLN A 668 7.90 13.22 20.55
CA GLN A 668 8.55 12.63 21.73
C GLN A 668 9.29 13.67 22.59
N ASN A 669 9.98 14.61 21.95
CA ASN A 669 10.83 15.60 22.62
C ASN A 669 10.06 16.83 23.14
N ILE A 670 8.79 17.01 22.76
CA ILE A 670 7.99 18.19 23.12
C ILE A 670 7.50 18.05 24.58
N PRO A 671 7.90 18.92 25.54
CA PRO A 671 7.62 18.70 26.97
C PRO A 671 6.13 18.70 27.32
N ASN A 672 5.34 19.58 26.69
CA ASN A 672 3.93 19.82 27.04
C ASN A 672 2.97 18.69 26.63
N ILE A 673 3.41 17.74 25.81
CA ILE A 673 2.57 16.62 25.33
C ILE A 673 2.62 15.46 26.34
N PRO A 674 1.48 14.94 26.84
CA PRO A 674 1.45 13.82 27.79
C PRO A 674 2.10 12.54 27.27
N ALA A 675 2.67 11.73 28.17
CA ALA A 675 3.35 10.48 27.81
C ALA A 675 2.45 9.45 27.10
N GLU A 676 1.16 9.40 27.44
CA GLU A 676 0.15 8.57 26.76
C GLU A 676 -0.05 8.99 25.29
N VAL A 677 -0.06 10.30 25.01
CA VAL A 677 -0.17 10.86 23.66
C VAL A 677 1.11 10.59 22.87
N LYS A 678 2.28 10.73 23.50
CA LYS A 678 3.58 10.38 22.91
C LYS A 678 3.68 8.90 22.52
N ALA A 679 3.13 8.00 23.34
CA ALA A 679 3.09 6.56 23.04
C ALA A 679 2.16 6.23 21.86
N LEU A 680 0.99 6.89 21.77
CA LEU A 680 0.05 6.74 20.64
C LEU A 680 0.66 7.21 19.33
N TYR A 681 1.27 8.40 19.31
CA TYR A 681 1.73 9.08 18.10
C TYR A 681 3.21 8.91 17.81
N LYS A 682 3.78 7.75 18.19
CA LYS A 682 5.09 7.33 17.73
C LYS A 682 5.14 7.24 16.20
N THR A 683 6.17 7.82 15.60
CA THR A 683 6.44 7.65 14.16
C THR A 683 7.08 6.28 13.89
N VAL A 684 7.05 5.81 12.63
CA VAL A 684 7.70 4.54 12.22
C VAL A 684 9.20 4.49 12.55
N TRP A 685 9.85 5.64 12.67
CA TRP A 685 11.27 5.79 13.03
C TRP A 685 11.54 5.65 14.54
N GLU A 686 10.49 5.79 15.37
CA GLU A 686 10.50 5.67 16.84
C GLU A 686 9.97 4.30 17.32
N ILE A 687 9.43 3.50 16.39
CA ILE A 687 8.89 2.17 16.60
C ILE A 687 9.99 1.14 16.31
N SER A 688 10.15 0.19 17.23
CA SER A 688 11.07 -0.94 17.09
C SER A 688 10.69 -1.78 15.86
N GLN A 689 11.59 -1.82 14.88
CA GLN A 689 11.39 -2.66 13.68
C GLN A 689 11.32 -4.15 14.03
N ARG A 690 11.87 -4.58 15.17
CA ARG A 690 11.67 -5.95 15.68
C ARG A 690 10.20 -6.20 16.07
N THR A 691 9.49 -5.19 16.59
CA THR A 691 8.05 -5.27 16.87
C THR A 691 7.24 -5.32 15.57
N VAL A 692 7.61 -4.51 14.57
CA VAL A 692 6.98 -4.54 13.22
C VAL A 692 7.14 -5.92 12.57
N VAL A 693 8.37 -6.48 12.56
CA VAL A 693 8.69 -7.82 12.07
C VAL A 693 7.95 -8.92 12.86
N GLN A 694 7.83 -8.78 14.18
CA GLN A 694 7.07 -9.73 15.00
C GLN A 694 5.58 -9.68 14.68
N MET A 695 4.97 -8.49 14.54
CA MET A 695 3.56 -8.35 14.15
C MET A 695 3.29 -8.87 12.72
N ALA A 696 4.28 -8.77 11.84
CA ALA A 696 4.26 -9.36 10.49
C ALA A 696 4.31 -10.90 10.52
N ALA A 697 5.09 -11.49 11.42
CA ALA A 697 5.14 -12.94 11.63
C ALA A 697 3.86 -13.47 12.30
N ASP A 698 3.38 -12.78 13.34
CA ASP A 698 2.11 -13.07 14.04
C ASP A 698 0.92 -13.13 13.06
N ARG A 699 0.82 -12.18 12.11
CA ARG A 699 -0.22 -12.23 11.06
C ARG A 699 0.09 -13.20 9.93
N GLY A 700 1.36 -13.54 9.72
CA GLY A 700 1.82 -14.43 8.64
C GLY A 700 1.22 -15.83 8.71
N ALA A 701 0.89 -16.31 9.91
CA ALA A 701 0.15 -17.56 10.13
C ALA A 701 -1.26 -17.57 9.51
N PHE A 702 -1.83 -16.40 9.19
CA PHE A 702 -3.15 -16.23 8.58
C PHE A 702 -3.09 -15.59 7.18
N ILE A 703 -1.90 -15.60 6.55
CA ILE A 703 -1.64 -15.05 5.21
C ILE A 703 -1.07 -16.17 4.36
N ASP A 704 -1.90 -16.75 3.47
CA ASP A 704 -1.51 -17.86 2.60
C ASP A 704 -0.60 -17.43 1.44
N GLN A 705 -0.68 -16.16 1.02
CA GLN A 705 0.31 -15.50 0.16
C GLN A 705 1.46 -14.92 1.00
N SER A 706 1.83 -13.64 0.85
CA SER A 706 2.79 -12.89 1.68
C SER A 706 2.26 -11.46 1.94
N GLN A 707 3.13 -10.54 2.37
CA GLN A 707 2.79 -9.16 2.73
C GLN A 707 3.94 -8.18 2.36
N SER A 708 3.62 -6.98 1.89
CA SER A 708 4.59 -5.97 1.41
C SER A 708 5.33 -5.24 2.54
N LEU A 709 6.20 -5.94 3.29
CA LEU A 709 6.78 -5.44 4.53
C LEU A 709 7.91 -4.41 4.32
N ASN A 710 7.59 -3.11 4.32
CA ASN A 710 8.61 -2.05 4.35
C ASN A 710 9.30 -1.98 5.73
N ILE A 711 10.62 -1.75 5.73
CA ILE A 711 11.45 -1.63 6.93
C ILE A 711 12.05 -0.22 6.99
N HIS A 712 11.97 0.42 8.14
CA HIS A 712 12.39 1.81 8.34
C HIS A 712 13.55 1.91 9.34
N MET A 713 14.68 2.48 8.92
CA MET A 713 15.85 2.68 9.78
C MET A 713 16.40 4.09 9.64
N LYS A 714 16.40 4.87 10.73
CA LYS A 714 17.00 6.21 10.74
C LYS A 714 18.50 6.13 10.46
N ASP A 715 19.27 5.55 11.38
CA ASP A 715 20.72 5.35 11.21
C ASP A 715 21.00 3.88 10.81
N PRO A 716 20.94 3.50 9.53
CA PRO A 716 21.26 2.15 9.06
C PRO A 716 22.73 1.82 9.34
N THR A 717 22.98 0.63 9.85
CA THR A 717 24.33 0.04 9.90
C THR A 717 24.23 -1.41 9.46
N MET A 718 25.32 -1.95 8.90
CA MET A 718 25.34 -3.34 8.41
C MET A 718 24.91 -4.34 9.50
N GLY A 719 25.29 -4.10 10.76
CA GLY A 719 24.84 -4.88 11.92
C GLY A 719 23.33 -4.76 12.19
N LYS A 720 22.76 -3.55 12.17
CA LYS A 720 21.31 -3.34 12.35
C LYS A 720 20.50 -4.04 11.25
N ILE A 721 20.85 -3.81 9.98
CA ILE A 721 20.14 -4.41 8.83
C ILE A 721 20.29 -5.94 8.87
N THR A 722 21.48 -6.46 9.17
CA THR A 722 21.70 -7.91 9.38
C THR A 722 20.78 -8.47 10.47
N SER A 723 20.75 -7.84 11.65
CA SER A 723 19.92 -8.31 12.77
C SER A 723 18.42 -8.35 12.44
N MET A 724 17.96 -7.40 11.62
CA MET A 724 16.57 -7.32 11.16
C MET A 724 16.24 -8.44 10.17
N HIS A 725 17.06 -8.62 9.12
CA HIS A 725 16.85 -9.70 8.15
C HIS A 725 16.91 -11.08 8.81
N PHE A 726 17.87 -11.32 9.71
CA PHE A 726 17.96 -12.58 10.44
C PHE A 726 16.81 -12.79 11.43
N ALA A 727 16.24 -11.72 12.02
CA ALA A 727 15.02 -11.83 12.82
C ALA A 727 13.81 -12.21 11.95
N GLY A 728 13.62 -11.56 10.80
CA GLY A 728 12.54 -11.87 9.85
C GLY A 728 12.60 -13.29 9.32
N TRP A 729 13.80 -13.74 8.92
CA TRP A 729 14.06 -15.11 8.46
C TRP A 729 13.80 -16.16 9.56
N LYS A 730 14.28 -15.94 10.79
CA LYS A 730 14.10 -16.88 11.92
C LYS A 730 12.67 -16.91 12.45
N LEU A 731 11.92 -15.81 12.32
CA LEU A 731 10.48 -15.77 12.56
C LEU A 731 9.65 -16.35 11.39
N GLY A 732 10.31 -16.86 10.34
CA GLY A 732 9.64 -17.57 9.26
C GLY A 732 8.89 -16.69 8.26
N LEU A 733 9.20 -15.38 8.17
CA LEU A 733 8.60 -14.53 7.15
C LEU A 733 8.82 -15.10 5.74
N LYS A 734 7.87 -14.86 4.84
CA LYS A 734 8.03 -15.15 3.40
C LYS A 734 8.73 -13.99 2.70
N THR A 735 8.24 -12.78 2.93
CA THR A 735 8.89 -11.52 2.56
C THR A 735 9.52 -10.93 3.82
N GLY A 736 10.85 -10.89 3.88
CA GLY A 736 11.59 -10.25 4.97
C GLY A 736 11.64 -8.73 4.84
N MET A 737 11.69 -8.24 3.60
CA MET A 737 11.71 -6.82 3.30
C MET A 737 11.19 -6.53 1.89
N TYR A 738 10.27 -5.58 1.78
CA TYR A 738 9.96 -4.86 0.54
C TYR A 738 11.04 -3.77 0.36
N TYR A 739 10.75 -2.48 0.58
CA TYR A 739 11.80 -1.46 0.61
C TYR A 739 12.51 -1.37 1.97
N LEU A 740 13.81 -1.11 1.93
CA LEU A 740 14.48 -0.39 3.03
C LEU A 740 14.21 1.11 2.87
N ARG A 741 13.70 1.75 3.91
CA ARG A 741 13.52 3.20 4.02
C ARG A 741 14.53 3.74 5.02
N THR A 742 15.33 4.71 4.59
CA THR A 742 16.36 5.36 5.40
C THR A 742 16.06 6.85 5.56
N GLN A 743 16.58 7.46 6.64
CA GLN A 743 16.48 8.90 6.88
C GLN A 743 17.87 9.41 7.27
N ALA A 744 18.44 10.35 6.51
CA ALA A 744 19.78 10.86 6.80
C ALA A 744 19.89 11.40 8.23
N ALA A 745 20.98 11.05 8.93
CA ALA A 745 21.22 11.44 10.32
C ALA A 745 21.29 12.97 10.50
N ALA A 746 21.78 13.68 9.48
CA ALA A 746 21.68 15.13 9.38
C ALA A 746 20.36 15.52 8.68
N ALA A 747 19.45 16.14 9.42
CA ALA A 747 18.32 16.85 8.83
C ALA A 747 18.84 18.09 8.07
N PRO A 748 18.32 18.42 6.88
CA PRO A 748 18.58 19.71 6.24
C PRO A 748 18.16 20.86 7.16
N ILE A 749 18.85 22.01 7.07
CA ILE A 749 18.44 23.22 7.79
C ILE A 749 17.01 23.58 7.35
N GLN A 750 16.07 23.55 8.28
CA GLN A 750 14.66 23.82 8.00
C GLN A 750 14.43 25.34 7.88
N PHE A 751 14.68 25.90 6.70
CA PHE A 751 14.49 27.32 6.38
C PHE A 751 13.05 27.84 6.57
N THR A 752 12.08 26.94 6.77
CA THR A 752 10.65 27.25 6.99
C THR A 752 10.26 27.43 8.46
N VAL A 753 11.17 27.22 9.41
CA VAL A 753 10.87 27.32 10.85
C VAL A 753 11.55 28.54 11.48
N ASP A 754 10.73 29.37 12.13
CA ASP A 754 11.20 30.51 12.92
C ASP A 754 11.99 30.04 14.15
N GLN A 755 13.31 30.19 14.06
CA GLN A 755 14.29 29.85 15.10
C GLN A 755 14.17 30.72 16.37
N GLU A 756 13.49 31.87 16.32
CA GLU A 756 13.26 32.72 17.48
C GLU A 756 11.95 32.33 18.19
N ALA A 757 10.89 32.06 17.43
CA ALA A 757 9.64 31.51 17.97
C ALA A 757 9.84 30.18 18.71
N LEU A 758 10.79 29.33 18.29
CA LEU A 758 11.13 28.08 19.01
C LEU A 758 11.74 28.33 20.41
N LYS A 759 12.44 29.46 20.62
CA LYS A 759 13.06 29.83 21.90
C LYS A 759 12.03 30.32 22.92
N ILE A 760 10.86 30.79 22.47
CA ILE A 760 9.75 31.17 23.35
C ILE A 760 9.18 29.89 23.99
N ALA A 761 9.26 29.79 25.31
CA ALA A 761 8.69 28.67 26.05
C ALA A 761 7.17 28.61 25.83
N ASP A 762 6.68 27.50 25.27
CA ASP A 762 5.25 27.29 25.08
C ASP A 762 4.59 27.08 26.44
N SER A 763 3.72 27.99 26.82
CA SER A 763 3.05 28.01 28.13
C SER A 763 1.70 27.29 28.14
N ASN A 764 1.29 26.68 27.01
CA ASN A 764 0.07 25.88 26.95
C ASN A 764 0.22 24.60 27.78
N ILE A 765 -0.40 24.60 28.97
CA ILE A 765 -0.58 23.44 29.84
C ILE A 765 -1.89 22.74 29.42
N SER A 766 -1.90 21.40 29.36
CA SER A 766 -3.10 20.65 28.94
C SER A 766 -4.30 20.97 29.84
N SER A 767 -5.37 21.47 29.24
CA SER A 767 -6.59 21.89 29.96
C SER A 767 -7.49 20.72 30.37
N LYS A 768 -7.28 19.53 29.78
CA LYS A 768 -8.08 18.31 29.98
C LYS A 768 -7.19 17.06 29.97
N VAL A 769 -7.70 15.98 30.56
CA VAL A 769 -7.12 14.63 30.46
C VAL A 769 -7.53 13.98 29.14
N LEU A 770 -6.69 13.13 28.55
CA LEU A 770 -7.00 12.46 27.28
C LEU A 770 -8.27 11.61 27.41
N ASN A 771 -9.20 11.79 26.47
CA ASN A 771 -10.52 11.16 26.55
C ASN A 771 -10.44 9.66 26.16
N LYS A 772 -10.76 8.77 27.11
CA LYS A 772 -10.61 7.31 26.97
C LYS A 772 -11.49 6.68 25.89
N LYS A 773 -12.60 7.31 25.54
CA LYS A 773 -13.40 6.99 24.35
C LYS A 773 -13.31 8.16 23.37
N ARG A 774 -13.26 7.85 22.07
CA ARG A 774 -13.17 8.84 21.00
C ARG A 774 -14.49 8.88 20.22
N ALA A 775 -15.03 10.08 20.00
CA ALA A 775 -16.20 10.25 19.14
C ALA A 775 -15.88 9.83 17.69
N PRO A 776 -16.84 9.26 16.94
CA PRO A 776 -16.63 8.84 15.55
C PRO A 776 -16.25 10.03 14.64
N PRO A 777 -15.44 9.79 13.58
CA PRO A 777 -15.17 10.81 12.56
C PRO A 777 -16.45 11.29 11.86
N PRO A 778 -16.56 12.56 11.46
CA PRO A 778 -17.71 13.05 10.68
C PRO A 778 -17.89 12.23 9.39
N GLY A 779 -19.09 11.68 9.19
CA GLY A 779 -19.41 10.80 8.05
C GLY A 779 -19.17 9.30 8.29
N HIS A 780 -18.68 8.89 9.47
CA HIS A 780 -18.59 7.48 9.85
C HIS A 780 -19.97 6.96 10.31
N ILE A 781 -20.51 5.95 9.62
CA ILE A 781 -21.83 5.39 9.91
C ILE A 781 -21.68 4.22 10.89
N SER A 782 -21.85 4.50 12.18
CA SER A 782 -22.11 3.47 13.19
C SER A 782 -23.56 2.98 13.06
N SER A 783 -23.79 1.98 12.22
CA SER A 783 -25.09 1.30 12.15
C SER A 783 -25.47 0.73 13.52
N PRO A 784 -26.72 0.94 14.01
CA PRO A 784 -27.25 0.17 15.12
C PRO A 784 -27.25 -1.32 14.77
N SER A 785 -27.06 -2.18 15.78
CA SER A 785 -27.04 -3.63 15.59
C SER A 785 -28.41 -4.21 15.18
N THR A 786 -28.35 -5.31 14.43
CA THR A 786 -29.42 -6.31 14.11
C THR A 786 -30.27 -6.13 12.84
N ASN A 787 -30.51 -7.29 12.20
CA ASN A 787 -31.61 -7.62 11.30
C ASN A 787 -31.65 -6.99 9.89
N LEU A 788 -30.67 -7.34 9.06
CA LEU A 788 -30.90 -7.45 7.61
C LEU A 788 -31.79 -8.68 7.33
N GLY A 789 -33.05 -8.44 6.97
CA GLY A 789 -33.98 -9.49 6.56
C GLY A 789 -35.35 -8.92 6.18
N PRO A 790 -35.87 -9.17 4.95
CA PRO A 790 -37.13 -8.58 4.50
C PRO A 790 -38.31 -9.23 5.24
N ARG A 791 -38.93 -8.48 6.17
CA ARG A 791 -40.20 -8.90 6.78
C ARG A 791 -41.35 -8.69 5.78
N PRO A 792 -42.17 -9.70 5.47
CA PRO A 792 -43.29 -9.54 4.56
C PRO A 792 -44.36 -8.62 5.17
N MET A 793 -45.00 -7.80 4.33
CA MET A 793 -46.23 -7.12 4.72
C MET A 793 -47.34 -8.15 4.90
N TYR A 794 -47.64 -8.55 6.14
CA TYR A 794 -48.98 -8.81 6.70
C TYR A 794 -48.86 -9.42 8.10
N ALA A 795 -48.78 -8.56 9.12
CA ALA A 795 -49.01 -8.92 10.52
C ALA A 795 -49.95 -7.88 11.13
N LYS A 796 -50.98 -8.32 11.87
CA LYS A 796 -51.99 -7.42 12.43
C LYS A 796 -51.45 -6.65 13.64
N LYS A 797 -51.99 -5.44 13.81
CA LYS A 797 -51.83 -4.60 14.99
C LYS A 797 -52.84 -5.04 16.05
N GLU A 798 -52.39 -5.27 17.27
CA GLU A 798 -53.24 -5.32 18.48
C GLU A 798 -52.82 -4.17 19.41
N GLU A 799 -53.74 -3.72 20.26
CA GLU A 799 -53.62 -2.45 20.99
C GLU A 799 -53.89 -2.62 22.49
N GLY A 800 -53.20 -1.81 23.31
CA GLY A 800 -53.74 -1.35 24.59
C GLY A 800 -53.23 -2.05 25.86
N SER A 801 -52.35 -1.35 26.60
CA SER A 801 -52.60 -0.96 28.00
C SER A 801 -51.52 0.04 28.46
N SER A 802 -51.74 0.67 29.62
CA SER A 802 -51.09 1.92 30.04
C SER A 802 -50.72 1.93 31.52
N GLN A 803 -49.96 2.97 31.95
CA GLN A 803 -49.69 3.38 33.34
C GLN A 803 -48.72 2.47 34.15
N ASP A 804 -47.97 2.97 35.15
CA ASP A 804 -47.69 4.37 35.55
C ASP A 804 -46.26 4.53 36.11
N ASN A 805 -45.90 5.75 36.53
CA ASN A 805 -44.64 6.14 37.14
C ASN A 805 -44.54 5.72 38.62
N GLY A 806 -43.32 5.49 39.11
CA GLY A 806 -43.05 5.35 40.54
C GLY A 806 -41.56 5.30 40.91
N ILE A 807 -41.08 6.31 41.63
CA ILE A 807 -39.75 6.35 42.28
C ILE A 807 -39.97 6.73 43.75
N PRO A 808 -39.49 5.90 44.70
CA PRO A 808 -38.59 6.45 45.73
C PRO A 808 -37.43 5.51 46.13
N THR A 809 -36.30 6.13 46.50
CA THR A 809 -35.09 5.56 47.13
C THR A 809 -35.12 5.82 48.66
N PRO A 810 -34.08 5.48 49.47
CA PRO A 810 -33.21 4.28 49.52
C PRO A 810 -33.09 3.69 50.97
N SER A 811 -32.41 2.55 51.18
CA SER A 811 -32.02 2.09 52.54
C SER A 811 -30.73 1.24 52.65
N VAL A 812 -29.96 1.57 53.69
CA VAL A 812 -28.58 1.21 54.09
C VAL A 812 -28.35 -0.27 54.58
N THR A 813 -27.23 -0.89 54.15
CA THR A 813 -26.16 -1.72 54.86
C THR A 813 -26.52 -2.47 56.18
N PRO A 814 -26.02 -3.72 56.54
CA PRO A 814 -24.60 -4.18 56.50
C PRO A 814 -24.29 -5.71 56.31
N PRO A 815 -23.02 -6.21 56.40
CA PRO A 815 -22.61 -7.60 56.05
C PRO A 815 -21.87 -8.44 57.15
N PRO A 816 -21.74 -9.78 56.95
CA PRO A 816 -20.70 -10.67 57.51
C PRO A 816 -19.71 -11.15 56.42
N ARG A 817 -18.42 -11.52 56.56
CA ARG A 817 -17.42 -11.90 57.61
C ARG A 817 -16.76 -13.25 57.23
N THR A 818 -15.48 -13.43 57.53
CA THR A 818 -14.60 -14.58 57.19
C THR A 818 -14.42 -15.54 58.40
N ALA A 819 -13.68 -16.66 58.39
CA ALA A 819 -12.61 -17.24 57.54
C ALA A 819 -12.66 -18.81 57.65
N PRO A 820 -11.62 -19.69 57.47
CA PRO A 820 -10.17 -19.51 57.26
C PRO A 820 -9.53 -20.36 56.11
N ALA A 821 -8.20 -20.41 56.06
CA ALA A 821 -7.37 -20.86 54.92
C ALA A 821 -6.75 -22.27 55.02
N GLN A 822 -6.18 -22.74 53.91
CA GLN A 822 -5.10 -23.75 53.86
C GLN A 822 -3.94 -23.32 52.93
N LYS A 823 -2.77 -23.89 53.21
CA LYS A 823 -1.47 -23.89 52.48
C LYS A 823 -0.89 -25.32 52.68
N PRO A 824 0.11 -25.82 51.93
CA PRO A 824 1.18 -25.11 51.21
C PRO A 824 1.16 -25.48 49.68
N ASP A 825 2.17 -25.33 48.81
CA ASP A 825 3.63 -25.48 48.96
C ASP A 825 4.50 -24.52 48.14
N ASN A 826 5.78 -24.43 48.54
CA ASN A 826 6.80 -23.63 47.86
C ASN A 826 7.50 -24.44 46.77
N MET A 827 7.79 -23.83 45.62
CA MET A 827 8.83 -24.31 44.71
C MET A 827 9.81 -23.18 44.38
N LYS A 828 11.08 -23.52 44.19
CA LYS A 828 12.20 -22.58 44.20
C LYS A 828 12.33 -21.83 42.87
N ALA A 829 12.55 -20.53 42.94
CA ALA A 829 13.36 -19.84 41.93
C ALA A 829 14.84 -19.99 42.35
N ASP A 830 15.69 -20.48 41.44
CA ASP A 830 17.16 -20.35 41.40
C ASP A 830 17.75 -21.38 40.39
N ILE A 831 17.89 -20.98 39.12
CA ILE A 831 18.86 -21.54 38.16
C ILE A 831 19.41 -20.36 37.34
N GLU A 832 20.70 -20.37 37.03
CA GLU A 832 21.50 -19.21 36.62
C GLU A 832 21.30 -18.79 35.15
N GLU A 833 21.24 -17.48 34.89
CA GLU A 833 21.45 -16.95 33.53
C GLU A 833 22.95 -16.99 33.17
N GLY A 834 23.30 -17.73 32.12
CA GLY A 834 24.67 -17.82 31.62
C GLY A 834 25.21 -16.45 31.17
N GLY A 835 26.26 -15.96 31.84
CA GLY A 835 26.74 -14.59 31.70
C GLY A 835 27.25 -14.20 30.31
N SER A 836 26.79 -13.06 29.81
CA SER A 836 27.35 -12.42 28.60
C SER A 836 28.79 -11.93 28.83
N PRO A 837 29.72 -12.06 27.86
CA PRO A 837 31.11 -11.66 28.05
C PRO A 837 31.28 -10.18 28.40
N ARG A 838 32.04 -9.89 29.47
CA ARG A 838 32.36 -8.51 29.89
C ARG A 838 33.25 -7.82 28.85
N ALA A 839 32.74 -6.74 28.25
CA ALA A 839 33.60 -5.76 27.59
C ALA A 839 34.44 -5.02 28.65
N LEU A 840 35.75 -4.93 28.45
CA LEU A 840 36.64 -4.14 29.30
C LEU A 840 36.63 -2.67 28.86
N PRO A 841 36.61 -1.70 29.79
CA PRO A 841 36.77 -0.30 29.45
C PRO A 841 38.24 0.00 29.12
N MET A 842 38.46 0.84 28.10
CA MET A 842 39.73 1.54 27.88
C MET A 842 39.46 3.04 27.89
N GLU A 843 40.06 3.73 28.85
CA GLU A 843 40.11 5.20 28.89
C GLU A 843 41.17 5.74 27.91
N PRO A 844 41.08 7.01 27.46
CA PRO A 844 41.85 7.50 26.32
C PRO A 844 43.32 7.76 26.67
N ALA A 845 44.21 7.36 25.75
CA ALA A 845 45.61 7.79 25.73
C ALA A 845 45.77 9.14 24.98
N ASP A 846 46.80 9.89 25.36
CA ASP A 846 46.91 11.33 25.05
C ASP A 846 47.42 11.67 23.64
N LYS A 847 47.35 12.96 23.30
CA LYS A 847 47.68 13.54 21.99
C LYS A 847 49.15 13.34 21.61
N LEU A 848 49.39 13.06 20.31
CA LEU A 848 50.67 13.33 19.65
C LEU A 848 50.48 14.32 18.50
N LYS A 849 51.43 15.25 18.37
CA LYS A 849 51.52 16.20 17.24
C LYS A 849 52.14 15.52 16.01
N ILE A 850 51.84 16.05 14.83
CA ILE A 850 52.70 15.94 13.65
C ILE A 850 52.91 17.36 13.11
N GLU A 851 54.16 17.79 13.04
CA GLU A 851 54.60 19.01 12.34
C GLU A 851 55.25 18.61 10.99
N GLU A 852 55.48 19.58 10.12
CA GLU A 852 55.81 19.40 8.70
C GLU A 852 57.25 18.92 8.45
N LEU A 853 57.55 18.43 7.22
CA LEU A 853 58.41 19.16 6.25
C LEU A 853 58.80 18.37 4.98
N GLN A 854 58.47 18.98 3.83
CA GLN A 854 59.22 19.08 2.55
C GLN A 854 59.73 17.85 1.76
N THR A 855 59.30 17.83 0.49
CA THR A 855 59.97 17.21 -0.66
C THR A 855 60.95 18.18 -1.35
N PRO A 856 62.11 17.73 -1.84
CA PRO A 856 62.91 18.43 -2.86
C PRO A 856 62.55 17.98 -4.30
N GLY A 857 62.81 18.80 -5.32
CA GLY A 857 62.54 18.46 -6.73
C GLY A 857 63.11 19.43 -7.77
N SER A 858 62.84 19.18 -9.06
CA SER A 858 63.26 20.01 -10.22
C SER A 858 62.32 19.77 -11.42
N LYS A 859 61.54 20.78 -11.86
CA LYS A 859 61.78 21.69 -13.01
C LYS A 859 61.66 21.03 -14.40
N THR A 860 60.60 21.23 -15.21
CA THR A 860 60.10 22.46 -15.94
C THR A 860 60.93 22.83 -17.19
N PRO A 861 60.35 23.51 -18.22
CA PRO A 861 59.01 24.11 -18.37
C PRO A 861 58.15 23.30 -19.38
N ASP A 862 57.18 23.74 -20.21
CA ASP A 862 56.57 25.00 -20.74
C ASP A 862 55.07 24.70 -21.10
N ALA A 863 54.12 25.62 -21.35
CA ALA A 863 53.95 27.07 -21.12
C ALA A 863 52.46 27.49 -21.32
N GLU A 864 52.11 28.72 -20.92
CA GLU A 864 50.86 29.49 -21.19
C GLU A 864 49.50 28.96 -20.69
N ASP A 865 49.02 29.53 -19.58
CA ASP A 865 47.59 29.67 -19.26
C ASP A 865 46.85 30.54 -20.28
N LYS A 866 45.59 30.20 -20.61
CA LYS A 866 44.57 31.18 -21.03
C LYS A 866 43.26 30.97 -20.28
N ALA A 867 42.67 32.08 -19.83
CA ALA A 867 41.58 32.08 -18.86
C ALA A 867 40.18 31.91 -19.50
N GLU A 868 39.95 30.76 -20.14
CA GLU A 868 38.63 30.40 -20.71
C GLU A 868 37.94 29.26 -19.90
N ASP A 869 38.69 28.25 -19.44
CA ASP A 869 38.22 27.12 -18.60
C ASP A 869 37.48 27.50 -17.30
N SER A 870 37.60 28.74 -16.84
CA SER A 870 36.90 29.23 -15.64
C SER A 870 35.47 29.73 -15.89
N LYS A 871 35.00 29.77 -17.15
CA LYS A 871 33.62 30.14 -17.50
C LYS A 871 32.73 28.98 -17.94
N GLU A 872 33.29 27.84 -18.36
CA GLU A 872 32.48 26.66 -18.73
C GLU A 872 31.93 25.87 -17.51
N ARG A 873 32.19 26.32 -16.28
CA ARG A 873 31.72 25.68 -15.04
C ARG A 873 30.41 26.24 -14.47
N GLU A 874 29.75 27.17 -15.16
CA GLU A 874 28.45 27.75 -14.74
C GLU A 874 27.31 27.56 -15.76
N MET A 875 27.33 26.49 -16.57
CA MET A 875 26.18 26.09 -17.41
C MET A 875 25.90 24.58 -17.41
N ASP A 876 25.38 24.07 -16.29
CA ASP A 876 24.52 22.87 -16.30
C ASP A 876 23.08 23.27 -15.93
N ILE A 877 22.34 23.75 -16.93
CA ILE A 877 20.94 24.20 -16.82
C ILE A 877 19.98 23.16 -17.46
N TYR A 878 20.52 22.02 -17.93
CA TYR A 878 19.76 21.05 -18.74
C TYR A 878 18.98 20.01 -17.90
N SER A 879 19.05 20.09 -16.58
CA SER A 879 18.21 19.29 -15.66
C SER A 879 16.85 19.93 -15.35
N GLU A 880 16.71 21.27 -15.40
CA GLU A 880 15.46 21.96 -15.06
C GLU A 880 14.51 22.18 -16.26
N ALA A 881 15.04 22.20 -17.49
CA ALA A 881 14.28 22.52 -18.71
C ALA A 881 13.20 21.48 -19.10
N VAL A 882 13.19 20.29 -18.49
CA VAL A 882 12.29 19.17 -18.84
C VAL A 882 10.83 19.41 -18.39
N LEU A 883 10.56 20.45 -17.58
CA LEU A 883 9.26 20.70 -16.94
C LEU A 883 8.50 21.95 -17.45
N ALA A 884 8.76 22.43 -18.66
CA ALA A 884 8.15 23.65 -19.22
C ALA A 884 7.49 23.48 -20.62
N CYS A 885 7.06 22.29 -21.01
CA CYS A 885 6.34 22.10 -22.29
C CYS A 885 4.83 22.43 -22.14
N SER A 886 4.43 23.64 -22.54
CA SER A 886 3.01 24.03 -22.64
C SER A 886 2.56 24.12 -24.10
N ILE A 887 1.29 23.78 -24.36
CA ILE A 887 0.71 23.76 -25.72
C ILE A 887 0.59 25.18 -26.33
N GLU A 888 0.72 26.22 -25.52
CA GLU A 888 0.45 27.62 -25.92
C GLU A 888 1.69 28.36 -26.46
N ASN A 889 2.91 27.78 -26.40
CA ASN A 889 4.12 28.46 -26.90
C ASN A 889 5.19 27.49 -27.48
N PRO A 890 4.98 26.95 -28.70
CA PRO A 890 5.82 25.89 -29.28
C PRO A 890 7.23 26.34 -29.71
N GLU A 891 7.49 27.64 -29.87
CA GLU A 891 8.77 28.17 -30.37
C GLU A 891 9.86 28.28 -29.27
N SER A 892 9.53 27.93 -28.02
CA SER A 892 10.49 27.91 -26.90
C SER A 892 11.39 26.66 -26.87
N CYS A 893 11.26 25.75 -27.84
CA CYS A 893 11.97 24.47 -27.86
C CYS A 893 12.84 24.31 -29.12
N VAL A 894 14.16 24.50 -28.96
CA VAL A 894 15.15 24.35 -30.04
C VAL A 894 15.16 22.93 -30.65
N MET A 895 14.75 21.92 -29.87
CA MET A 895 14.57 20.53 -30.33
C MET A 895 13.30 20.30 -31.17
N CYS A 896 12.50 21.34 -31.45
CA CYS A 896 11.31 21.28 -32.30
C CYS A 896 11.34 22.28 -33.47
N SER A 897 12.42 23.04 -33.61
CA SER A 897 12.65 24.01 -34.69
C SER A 897 13.91 23.65 -35.50
N GLY A 898 13.90 22.47 -36.10
CA GLY A 898 14.99 21.91 -36.92
C GLY A 898 14.55 20.69 -37.72
#